data_AF-A0A923D6C7-F1
#
_entry.id   AF-A0A923D6C7-F1
#
_cell.length_a   1.000
_cell.length_b   1.000
_cell.length_c   1.000
_cell.angle_alpha   90.00
_cell.angle_beta   90.00
_cell.angle_gamma   90.00
#
_symmetry.space_group_name_H-M   'P 1'
#
loop_
_entity.id
_entity.type
_entity.pdbx_description
1 polymer ?
#
loop_
_entity_poly.entity_id
_entity_poly.type
_entity_poly.pdbx_seq_one_letter_code
_entity_poly.pdbx_strand_id
1 'polypeptide(L)'
;KQQGHASVNEDCGILVDIGGEDTKISIIDLKSKSLRENAMNCKCSAGTGSLMDILRDLLDIPDVATAYRMAAAAPRAWRINATCAVFLMEEARKMQAAGVDVGEILASCCYAIVENMARTLWHQVNILPDTVVLLHGQTMQSDPLALATISRLATHCRGPVYGLIPPHPGYRACLGLLSRIPAGEGVIDQICTWEDITGWSYQRKLFSCTGSVCGNDLMRCTRTTISSQQEQLPIKLNIGGCTSVNDREATRSSSDNNVPDAYRDIWQWITVRHPQSQSADRLVIPRCFSLSQQAYIIAKCMELSGIPVHTDTVRAEDIRAGKGCFDLDTCAPNMGTAGQLIRLAASPHGLIFLPQIDFLPTAGISLGRTCTTNQGGIWAAIQFARLAQKRARFMVKPVNLGETDPQALTVQLYRSFTEVFAFYGLNINLSHFREIWHAALTAQEEMDRGVADITAGYLEAAAAGEIPVTVVCGREYVLNPGIYDQHISKILRDKGIMPIPSYALDTALDPEFAHVYWKNAHEVLSKVKAITAGKLYERIRHVRLQAAVRRLEADSGRRLLSHALVTTFRCGPDSVTAPLLQEIAKSAPSLWIQSDGTIAELAHLENRISTHLRRIQQKSAAGGGHPQNLQIALLDEFNLDALNSATDVVYFPTLSDNRIMTAFAGHGTYGYRQLYGRKFRSRAKRPFGTPVRRQ
;
A
#
# COMPACT_ATOMS: atom_id res chain seq x y z
N LYS A 1 -45.80 -5.95 -3.12
CA LYS A 1 -47.21 -5.47 -3.09
C LYS A 1 -48.10 -6.13 -4.15
N GLN A 2 -47.97 -5.89 -5.46
CA GLN A 2 -48.85 -6.52 -6.48
C GLN A 2 -48.85 -8.06 -6.43
N GLN A 3 -47.70 -8.70 -6.14
CA GLN A 3 -47.57 -10.15 -5.91
C GLN A 3 -48.02 -10.62 -4.51
N GLY A 4 -48.93 -9.91 -3.84
CA GLY A 4 -49.48 -10.27 -2.52
C GLY A 4 -48.62 -9.94 -1.30
N HIS A 5 -47.32 -9.63 -1.47
CA HIS A 5 -46.46 -9.23 -0.34
C HIS A 5 -46.81 -7.81 0.15
N ALA A 6 -47.55 -7.72 1.25
CA ALA A 6 -48.05 -6.47 1.83
C ALA A 6 -47.11 -5.82 2.86
N SER A 7 -46.30 -6.61 3.57
CA SER A 7 -45.35 -6.16 4.61
C SER A 7 -44.07 -5.49 4.09
N VAL A 8 -43.89 -5.43 2.76
CA VAL A 8 -42.65 -5.00 2.11
C VAL A 8 -42.24 -3.59 2.55
N ASN A 9 -40.99 -3.46 2.98
CA ASN A 9 -40.35 -2.20 3.37
C ASN A 9 -40.33 -1.21 2.20
N GLU A 10 -40.81 0.02 2.43
CA GLU A 10 -40.89 1.10 1.43
C GLU A 10 -39.88 2.23 1.66
N ASP A 11 -39.14 2.20 2.77
CA ASP A 11 -38.13 3.20 3.10
C ASP A 11 -36.78 2.88 2.45
N CYS A 12 -36.41 1.60 2.39
CA CYS A 12 -35.14 1.16 1.83
C CYS A 12 -35.25 -0.06 0.92
N GLY A 13 -34.28 -0.17 0.01
CA GLY A 13 -34.01 -1.37 -0.78
C GLY A 13 -32.56 -1.80 -0.58
N ILE A 14 -32.29 -3.10 -0.74
CA ILE A 14 -30.93 -3.64 -0.73
C ILE A 14 -30.51 -3.86 -2.18
N LEU A 15 -29.25 -3.57 -2.52
CA LEU A 15 -28.63 -3.95 -3.78
C LEU A 15 -27.45 -4.87 -3.47
N VAL A 16 -27.40 -6.03 -4.11
CA VAL A 16 -26.29 -6.99 -4.03
C VAL A 16 -25.73 -7.15 -5.44
N ASP A 17 -24.49 -6.76 -5.65
CA ASP A 17 -23.78 -6.90 -6.92
C ASP A 17 -22.67 -7.95 -6.75
N ILE A 18 -22.76 -9.05 -7.50
CA ILE A 18 -21.70 -10.07 -7.57
C ILE A 18 -21.08 -9.99 -8.97
N GLY A 19 -20.03 -9.19 -9.07
CA GLY A 19 -19.29 -8.97 -10.30
C GLY A 19 -18.20 -10.02 -10.52
N GLY A 20 -17.49 -9.87 -11.65
CA GLY A 20 -16.32 -10.67 -11.98
C GLY A 20 -15.26 -10.61 -10.89
N GLU A 21 -14.78 -9.42 -10.54
CA GLU A 21 -13.63 -9.18 -9.63
C GLU A 21 -14.01 -8.87 -8.18
N ASP A 22 -15.17 -8.25 -7.96
CA ASP A 22 -15.59 -7.72 -6.66
C ASP A 22 -17.05 -8.09 -6.32
N THR A 23 -17.40 -7.96 -5.04
CA THR A 23 -18.78 -8.03 -4.54
C THR A 23 -19.11 -6.79 -3.73
N LYS A 24 -20.34 -6.29 -3.91
CA LYS A 24 -20.85 -5.10 -3.24
C LYS A 24 -22.20 -5.38 -2.62
N ILE A 25 -22.45 -4.80 -1.45
CA ILE A 25 -23.78 -4.68 -0.87
C ILE A 25 -24.04 -3.22 -0.52
N SER A 26 -25.20 -2.72 -0.91
CA SER A 26 -25.60 -1.33 -0.75
C SER A 26 -27.01 -1.25 -0.16
N ILE A 27 -27.24 -0.33 0.76
CA ILE A 27 -28.57 0.06 1.21
C ILE A 27 -28.94 1.35 0.47
N ILE A 28 -30.05 1.31 -0.26
CA ILE A 28 -30.59 2.42 -1.02
C ILE A 28 -31.79 2.98 -0.25
N ASP A 29 -31.78 4.28 0.01
CA ASP A 29 -32.95 4.99 0.56
C ASP A 29 -33.90 5.33 -0.60
N LEU A 30 -35.12 4.79 -0.56
CA LEU A 30 -36.06 4.85 -1.68
C LEU A 30 -36.75 6.22 -1.80
N LYS A 31 -36.84 6.97 -0.69
CA LYS A 31 -37.45 8.30 -0.64
C LYS A 31 -36.55 9.36 -1.24
N SER A 32 -35.29 9.40 -0.80
CA SER A 32 -34.25 10.32 -1.30
C SER A 32 -33.57 9.84 -2.58
N LYS A 33 -33.81 8.57 -2.98
CA LYS A 33 -33.16 7.90 -4.12
C LYS A 33 -31.63 7.91 -4.02
N SER A 34 -31.11 7.82 -2.79
CA SER A 34 -29.68 7.97 -2.48
C SER A 34 -29.06 6.69 -1.93
N LEU A 35 -27.73 6.59 -2.08
CA LEU A 35 -26.95 5.53 -1.47
C LEU A 35 -26.75 5.86 0.02
N ARG A 36 -27.37 5.08 0.90
CA ARG A 36 -27.33 5.30 2.35
C ARG A 36 -26.12 4.65 3.00
N GLU A 37 -25.90 3.37 2.71
CA GLU A 37 -24.80 2.55 3.25
C GLU A 37 -24.22 1.68 2.14
N ASN A 38 -22.92 1.37 2.19
CA ASN A 38 -22.26 0.56 1.18
C ASN A 38 -21.04 -0.18 1.73
N ALA A 39 -20.93 -1.47 1.46
CA ALA A 39 -19.77 -2.30 1.73
C ALA A 39 -19.34 -3.06 0.48
N MET A 40 -18.02 -3.15 0.27
CA MET A 40 -17.41 -3.80 -0.90
C MET A 40 -16.17 -4.57 -0.43
N ASN A 41 -15.90 -5.73 -1.02
CA ASN A 41 -14.68 -6.46 -0.70
C ASN A 41 -13.45 -5.78 -1.31
N CYS A 42 -12.29 -5.94 -0.67
CA CYS A 42 -11.03 -5.67 -1.36
C CYS A 42 -10.94 -6.63 -2.55
N LYS A 43 -10.72 -6.11 -3.77
CA LYS A 43 -10.63 -6.92 -4.99
C LYS A 43 -9.74 -8.14 -4.78
N CYS A 44 -10.32 -9.33 -4.93
CA CYS A 44 -9.58 -10.57 -4.89
C CYS A 44 -9.13 -10.89 -6.31
N SER A 45 -7.82 -11.10 -6.52
CA SER A 45 -7.17 -11.26 -7.83
C SER A 45 -7.64 -12.43 -8.70
N ALA A 46 -8.61 -13.23 -8.23
CA ALA A 46 -9.22 -14.35 -8.95
C ALA A 46 -10.74 -14.21 -9.16
N GLY A 47 -11.38 -13.22 -8.52
CA GLY A 47 -12.78 -12.87 -8.76
C GLY A 47 -13.85 -13.85 -8.25
N THR A 48 -14.99 -13.32 -7.82
CA THR A 48 -16.17 -14.12 -7.44
C THR A 48 -17.04 -14.53 -8.62
N GLY A 49 -17.02 -13.75 -9.71
CA GLY A 49 -17.88 -13.98 -10.88
C GLY A 49 -17.24 -14.81 -11.99
N SER A 50 -15.92 -14.70 -12.19
CA SER A 50 -15.13 -15.57 -13.08
C SER A 50 -14.94 -16.99 -12.54
N LEU A 51 -15.34 -17.23 -11.30
CA LEU A 51 -15.14 -18.50 -10.61
C LEU A 51 -15.89 -19.67 -11.25
N MET A 52 -17.09 -19.45 -11.80
CA MET A 52 -17.83 -20.53 -12.46
C MET A 52 -17.21 -20.96 -13.79
N ASP A 53 -16.56 -20.04 -14.53
CA ASP A 53 -15.71 -20.43 -15.68
C ASP A 53 -14.56 -21.33 -15.25
N ILE A 54 -13.90 -20.99 -14.14
CA ILE A 54 -12.74 -21.74 -13.63
C ILE A 54 -13.17 -23.11 -13.07
N LEU A 55 -14.31 -23.18 -12.37
CA LEU A 55 -14.88 -24.45 -11.89
C LEU A 55 -15.34 -25.34 -13.06
N ARG A 56 -15.90 -24.74 -14.11
CA ARG A 56 -16.23 -25.44 -15.36
C ARG A 56 -14.98 -26.08 -15.97
N ASP A 57 -13.90 -25.32 -16.15
CA ASP A 57 -12.63 -25.81 -16.70
C ASP A 57 -11.97 -26.86 -15.79
N LEU A 58 -12.09 -26.72 -14.47
CA LEU A 58 -11.55 -27.68 -13.49
C LEU A 58 -12.29 -29.03 -13.50
N LEU A 59 -13.58 -29.02 -13.82
CA LEU A 59 -14.48 -30.18 -13.75
C LEU A 59 -14.85 -30.73 -15.15
N ASP A 60 -14.16 -30.25 -16.19
CA ASP A 60 -14.29 -30.65 -17.61
C ASP A 60 -15.73 -30.53 -18.16
N ILE A 61 -16.41 -29.44 -17.81
CA ILE A 61 -17.79 -29.13 -18.21
C ILE A 61 -17.75 -28.29 -19.51
N PRO A 62 -18.65 -28.47 -20.49
CA PRO A 62 -18.58 -27.76 -21.77
C PRO A 62 -18.90 -26.26 -21.67
N ASP A 63 -19.84 -25.84 -20.82
CA ASP A 63 -20.28 -24.46 -20.71
C ASP A 63 -20.78 -24.08 -19.29
N VAL A 64 -20.78 -22.78 -19.00
CA VAL A 64 -21.18 -22.23 -17.69
C VAL A 64 -22.68 -22.42 -17.40
N ALA A 65 -23.54 -22.42 -18.41
CA ALA A 65 -24.97 -22.66 -18.20
C ALA A 65 -25.24 -24.14 -17.83
N THR A 66 -24.48 -25.08 -18.39
CA THR A 66 -24.47 -26.48 -17.94
C THR A 66 -24.01 -26.60 -16.48
N ALA A 67 -22.92 -25.93 -16.10
CA ALA A 67 -22.46 -25.93 -14.71
C ALA A 67 -23.54 -25.40 -13.73
N TYR A 68 -24.20 -24.29 -14.07
CA TYR A 68 -25.30 -23.78 -13.24
C TYR A 68 -26.54 -24.69 -13.23
N ARG A 69 -26.88 -25.37 -14.34
CA ARG A 69 -27.95 -26.39 -14.35
C ARG A 69 -27.63 -27.56 -13.42
N MET A 70 -26.39 -28.05 -13.43
CA MET A 70 -25.93 -29.12 -12.53
C MET A 70 -25.97 -28.67 -11.06
N ALA A 71 -25.56 -27.44 -10.77
CA ALA A 71 -25.68 -26.85 -9.43
C ALA A 71 -27.13 -26.69 -8.97
N ALA A 72 -28.06 -26.33 -9.87
CA ALA A 72 -29.48 -26.20 -9.58
C ALA A 72 -30.17 -27.55 -9.32
N ALA A 73 -29.74 -28.61 -10.02
CA ALA A 73 -30.27 -29.96 -9.89
C ALA A 73 -29.68 -30.75 -8.71
N ALA A 74 -28.66 -30.22 -8.03
CA ALA A 74 -27.96 -30.90 -6.95
C ALA A 74 -28.89 -31.13 -5.73
N PRO A 75 -28.93 -32.35 -5.15
CA PRO A 75 -29.83 -32.66 -4.04
C PRO A 75 -29.41 -32.00 -2.71
N ARG A 76 -28.16 -31.54 -2.61
CA ARG A 76 -27.58 -30.88 -1.43
C ARG A 76 -26.35 -30.05 -1.80
N ALA A 77 -25.95 -29.17 -0.88
CA ALA A 77 -24.69 -28.45 -0.91
C ALA A 77 -23.92 -28.68 0.40
N TRP A 78 -22.60 -28.80 0.30
CA TRP A 78 -21.68 -28.99 1.40
C TRP A 78 -21.13 -27.65 1.91
N ARG A 79 -20.87 -27.57 3.21
CA ARG A 79 -20.27 -26.37 3.82
C ARG A 79 -18.76 -26.39 3.67
N ILE A 80 -18.24 -25.67 2.67
CA ILE A 80 -16.81 -25.56 2.37
C ILE A 80 -16.26 -24.14 2.61
N ASN A 81 -14.94 -24.01 2.69
CA ASN A 81 -14.26 -22.72 2.91
C ASN A 81 -14.02 -21.98 1.58
N ALA A 82 -14.51 -20.74 1.47
CA ALA A 82 -14.30 -19.85 0.32
C ALA A 82 -13.60 -18.54 0.70
N THR A 83 -12.57 -18.59 1.56
CA THR A 83 -11.81 -17.38 1.96
C THR A 83 -11.21 -16.66 0.76
N CYS A 84 -10.81 -17.39 -0.29
CA CYS A 84 -10.56 -16.86 -1.63
C CYS A 84 -10.83 -17.96 -2.68
N ALA A 85 -10.82 -17.61 -3.97
CA ALA A 85 -11.03 -18.58 -5.05
C ALA A 85 -9.99 -19.71 -5.07
N VAL A 86 -8.75 -19.47 -4.65
CA VAL A 86 -7.69 -20.50 -4.60
C VAL A 86 -8.06 -21.59 -3.61
N PHE A 87 -8.43 -21.22 -2.37
CA PHE A 87 -8.90 -22.20 -1.39
C PHE A 87 -10.19 -22.89 -1.83
N LEU A 88 -11.10 -22.19 -2.50
CA LEU A 88 -12.33 -22.80 -2.99
C LEU A 88 -12.07 -23.85 -4.09
N MET A 89 -11.13 -23.60 -5.01
CA MET A 89 -10.67 -24.59 -5.98
C MET A 89 -9.98 -25.78 -5.33
N GLU A 90 -9.23 -25.55 -4.24
CA GLU A 90 -8.59 -26.61 -3.47
C GLU A 90 -9.63 -27.51 -2.78
N GLU A 91 -10.66 -26.92 -2.16
CA GLU A 91 -11.78 -27.66 -1.57
C GLU A 91 -12.61 -28.40 -2.65
N ALA A 92 -12.87 -27.79 -3.80
CA ALA A 92 -13.55 -28.44 -4.93
C ALA A 92 -12.76 -29.68 -5.42
N ARG A 93 -11.42 -29.57 -5.53
CA ARG A 93 -10.55 -30.71 -5.85
C ARG A 93 -10.56 -31.80 -4.78
N LYS A 94 -10.59 -31.45 -3.50
CA LYS A 94 -10.72 -32.43 -2.40
C LYS A 94 -12.05 -33.18 -2.47
N MET A 95 -13.14 -32.47 -2.74
CA MET A 95 -14.47 -33.09 -2.92
C MET A 95 -14.51 -34.00 -4.16
N GLN A 96 -13.94 -33.57 -5.28
CA GLN A 96 -13.82 -34.38 -6.50
C GLN A 96 -12.99 -35.65 -6.23
N ALA A 97 -11.84 -35.54 -5.55
CA ALA A 97 -11.01 -36.68 -5.16
C ALA A 97 -11.69 -37.61 -4.14
N ALA A 98 -12.61 -37.08 -3.33
CA ALA A 98 -13.45 -37.86 -2.42
C ALA A 98 -14.70 -38.48 -3.10
N GLY A 99 -14.87 -38.31 -4.42
CA GLY A 99 -15.97 -38.88 -5.19
C GLY A 99 -17.32 -38.19 -4.96
N VAL A 100 -17.33 -36.92 -4.53
CA VAL A 100 -18.57 -36.13 -4.43
C VAL A 100 -19.07 -35.78 -5.83
N ASP A 101 -20.40 -35.80 -6.01
CA ASP A 101 -21.04 -35.46 -7.28
C ASP A 101 -20.72 -34.03 -7.74
N VAL A 102 -20.56 -33.84 -9.05
CA VAL A 102 -20.17 -32.56 -9.67
C VAL A 102 -21.22 -31.48 -9.42
N GLY A 103 -22.52 -31.80 -9.46
CA GLY A 103 -23.58 -30.87 -9.11
C GLY A 103 -23.50 -30.43 -7.65
N GLU A 104 -23.29 -31.38 -6.72
CA GLU A 104 -23.09 -31.07 -5.30
C GLU A 104 -21.87 -30.17 -5.07
N ILE A 105 -20.75 -30.40 -5.75
CA ILE A 105 -19.55 -29.53 -5.69
C ILE A 105 -19.89 -28.11 -6.14
N LEU A 106 -20.53 -27.94 -7.30
CA LEU A 106 -20.87 -26.63 -7.86
C LEU A 106 -21.86 -25.86 -6.97
N ALA A 107 -22.87 -26.54 -6.43
CA ALA A 107 -23.81 -25.97 -5.46
C ALA A 107 -23.12 -25.53 -4.16
N SER A 108 -22.16 -26.33 -3.67
CA SER A 108 -21.31 -25.99 -2.52
C SER A 108 -20.50 -24.72 -2.76
N CYS A 109 -19.92 -24.58 -3.96
CA CYS A 109 -19.19 -23.38 -4.35
C CYS A 109 -20.10 -22.13 -4.41
N CYS A 110 -21.30 -22.22 -4.98
CA CYS A 110 -22.27 -21.13 -4.98
C CYS A 110 -22.60 -20.64 -3.56
N TYR A 111 -22.90 -21.56 -2.64
CA TYR A 111 -23.15 -21.22 -1.24
C TYR A 111 -21.93 -20.60 -0.54
N ALA A 112 -20.74 -21.12 -0.81
CA ALA A 112 -19.53 -20.65 -0.14
C ALA A 112 -19.13 -19.23 -0.58
N ILE A 113 -19.35 -18.84 -1.85
CA ILE A 113 -19.21 -17.44 -2.32
C ILE A 113 -20.07 -16.50 -1.47
N VAL A 114 -21.35 -16.86 -1.29
CA VAL A 114 -22.31 -16.05 -0.53
C VAL A 114 -21.94 -16.00 0.96
N GLU A 115 -21.51 -17.12 1.57
CA GLU A 115 -21.06 -17.13 2.96
C GLU A 115 -19.80 -16.25 3.15
N ASN A 116 -18.88 -16.24 2.18
CA ASN A 116 -17.73 -15.36 2.21
C ASN A 116 -18.13 -13.87 2.15
N MET A 117 -19.08 -13.53 1.27
CA MET A 117 -19.64 -12.19 1.19
C MET A 117 -20.34 -11.80 2.50
N ALA A 118 -21.12 -12.71 3.09
CA ALA A 118 -21.84 -12.49 4.33
C ALA A 118 -20.90 -12.22 5.51
N ARG A 119 -19.85 -13.03 5.63
CA ARG A 119 -18.81 -12.89 6.64
C ARG A 119 -18.02 -11.58 6.51
N THR A 120 -17.73 -11.14 5.28
CA THR A 120 -16.84 -10.00 5.02
C THR A 120 -17.54 -8.65 4.93
N LEU A 121 -18.78 -8.58 4.41
CA LEU A 121 -19.44 -7.31 4.08
C LEU A 121 -20.71 -7.02 4.89
N TRP A 122 -21.53 -8.02 5.22
CA TRP A 122 -22.88 -7.75 5.72
C TRP A 122 -22.91 -7.16 7.13
N HIS A 123 -21.86 -7.35 7.93
CA HIS A 123 -21.71 -6.70 9.24
C HIS A 123 -21.40 -5.19 9.15
N GLN A 124 -21.16 -4.66 7.94
CA GLN A 124 -20.85 -3.25 7.69
C GLN A 124 -22.08 -2.44 7.23
N VAL A 125 -23.23 -3.09 7.03
CA VAL A 125 -24.47 -2.47 6.53
C VAL A 125 -25.68 -2.98 7.30
N ASN A 126 -26.71 -2.16 7.47
CA ASN A 126 -27.92 -2.50 8.21
C ASN A 126 -28.95 -3.22 7.31
N ILE A 127 -28.87 -4.55 7.28
CA ILE A 127 -29.78 -5.41 6.49
C ILE A 127 -31.09 -5.64 7.24
N LEU A 128 -32.17 -5.03 6.77
CA LEU A 128 -33.51 -5.17 7.35
C LEU A 128 -34.32 -6.33 6.72
N PRO A 129 -35.20 -6.99 7.49
CA PRO A 129 -36.20 -7.90 6.95
C PRO A 129 -37.27 -7.16 6.14
N ASP A 130 -38.14 -7.93 5.48
CA ASP A 130 -39.23 -7.50 4.59
C ASP A 130 -38.78 -6.60 3.42
N THR A 131 -37.47 -6.55 3.15
CA THR A 131 -36.87 -5.62 2.18
C THR A 131 -36.68 -6.27 0.81
N VAL A 132 -36.84 -5.49 -0.27
CA VAL A 132 -36.54 -5.92 -1.65
C VAL A 132 -35.04 -5.91 -1.88
N VAL A 133 -34.51 -7.00 -2.45
CA VAL A 133 -33.10 -7.18 -2.77
C VAL A 133 -32.92 -7.20 -4.28
N LEU A 134 -32.32 -6.14 -4.83
CA LEU A 134 -31.94 -6.05 -6.24
C LEU A 134 -30.66 -6.85 -6.47
N LEU A 135 -30.75 -7.94 -7.23
CA LEU A 135 -29.65 -8.87 -7.52
C LEU A 135 -28.97 -8.47 -8.84
N HIS A 136 -27.81 -7.83 -8.73
CA HIS A 136 -26.99 -7.33 -9.81
C HIS A 136 -25.76 -8.22 -10.08
N GLY A 137 -25.18 -8.07 -11.28
CA GLY A 137 -24.02 -8.84 -11.73
C GLY A 137 -24.41 -9.94 -12.72
N GLN A 138 -23.48 -10.29 -13.62
CA GLN A 138 -23.74 -11.24 -14.70
C GLN A 138 -24.05 -12.65 -14.17
N THR A 139 -23.52 -13.02 -13.01
CA THR A 139 -23.78 -14.29 -12.34
C THR A 139 -25.23 -14.46 -11.88
N MET A 140 -25.95 -13.35 -11.65
CA MET A 140 -27.36 -13.36 -11.23
C MET A 140 -28.33 -13.71 -12.37
N GLN A 141 -27.84 -13.99 -13.58
CA GLN A 141 -28.64 -14.64 -14.63
C GLN A 141 -28.95 -16.12 -14.33
N SER A 142 -28.33 -16.70 -13.29
CA SER A 142 -28.50 -18.09 -12.90
C SER A 142 -29.09 -18.23 -11.49
N ASP A 143 -30.07 -19.13 -11.34
CA ASP A 143 -30.81 -19.30 -10.10
C ASP A 143 -29.97 -19.72 -8.88
N PRO A 144 -28.98 -20.65 -8.96
CA PRO A 144 -28.31 -21.17 -7.77
C PRO A 144 -27.65 -20.11 -6.88
N LEU A 145 -27.00 -19.11 -7.51
CA LEU A 145 -26.33 -18.05 -6.78
C LEU A 145 -27.33 -17.04 -6.22
N ALA A 146 -28.36 -16.67 -6.99
CA ALA A 146 -29.44 -15.80 -6.54
C ALA A 146 -30.20 -16.41 -5.35
N LEU A 147 -30.56 -17.69 -5.42
CA LEU A 147 -31.22 -18.44 -4.35
C LEU A 147 -30.34 -18.56 -3.10
N ALA A 148 -29.04 -18.87 -3.25
CA ALA A 148 -28.10 -18.89 -2.14
C ALA A 148 -28.00 -17.51 -1.46
N THR A 149 -27.93 -16.42 -2.23
CA THR A 149 -27.93 -15.03 -1.73
C THR A 149 -29.18 -14.74 -0.91
N ILE A 150 -30.37 -14.99 -1.45
CA ILE A 150 -31.65 -14.71 -0.78
C ILE A 150 -31.86 -15.57 0.46
N SER A 151 -31.60 -16.88 0.37
CA SER A 151 -31.66 -17.82 1.50
C SER A 151 -30.76 -17.36 2.65
N ARG A 152 -29.53 -16.95 2.32
CA ARG A 152 -28.54 -16.58 3.34
C ARG A 152 -28.81 -15.19 3.94
N LEU A 153 -29.36 -14.25 3.16
CA LEU A 153 -29.83 -12.94 3.63
C LEU A 153 -31.02 -13.09 4.58
N ALA A 154 -32.04 -13.87 4.22
CA ALA A 154 -33.20 -14.14 5.08
C ALA A 154 -32.77 -14.72 6.44
N THR A 155 -31.78 -15.61 6.42
CA THR A 155 -31.15 -16.18 7.63
C THR A 155 -30.39 -15.11 8.44
N HIS A 156 -29.79 -14.11 7.79
CA HIS A 156 -29.03 -13.04 8.45
C HIS A 156 -29.95 -12.03 9.14
N CYS A 157 -30.96 -11.50 8.45
CA CYS A 157 -31.92 -10.54 8.99
C CYS A 157 -33.05 -11.18 9.83
N ARG A 158 -33.10 -12.52 9.91
CA ARG A 158 -34.10 -13.31 10.65
C ARG A 158 -35.54 -13.03 10.23
N GLY A 159 -35.76 -12.83 8.93
CA GLY A 159 -37.06 -12.53 8.36
C GLY A 159 -37.06 -12.72 6.84
N PRO A 160 -38.22 -12.55 6.17
CA PRO A 160 -38.29 -12.66 4.72
C PRO A 160 -37.48 -11.53 4.05
N VAL A 161 -36.90 -11.81 2.89
CA VAL A 161 -36.40 -10.79 1.96
C VAL A 161 -36.81 -11.18 0.54
N TYR A 162 -37.08 -10.18 -0.30
CA TYR A 162 -37.71 -10.39 -1.59
C TYR A 162 -36.72 -10.15 -2.73
N GLY A 163 -36.16 -11.22 -3.29
CA GLY A 163 -35.21 -11.13 -4.39
C GLY A 163 -35.86 -10.67 -5.69
N LEU A 164 -35.26 -9.68 -6.34
CA LEU A 164 -35.62 -9.22 -7.67
C LEU A 164 -34.36 -9.18 -8.54
N ILE A 165 -34.30 -10.04 -9.56
CA ILE A 165 -33.29 -9.97 -10.62
C ILE A 165 -33.84 -9.00 -11.68
N PRO A 166 -33.24 -7.81 -11.87
CA PRO A 166 -33.67 -6.89 -12.92
C PRO A 166 -33.26 -7.42 -14.30
N PRO A 167 -33.93 -7.00 -15.39
CA PRO A 167 -33.48 -7.28 -16.74
C PRO A 167 -32.01 -6.89 -16.95
N HIS A 168 -31.26 -7.74 -17.66
CA HIS A 168 -29.84 -7.54 -17.97
C HIS A 168 -28.96 -7.23 -16.73
N PRO A 169 -28.93 -8.11 -15.70
CA PRO A 169 -28.33 -7.80 -14.39
C PRO A 169 -26.83 -7.51 -14.44
N GLY A 170 -26.09 -8.07 -15.40
CA GLY A 170 -24.67 -7.77 -15.64
C GLY A 170 -24.38 -6.39 -16.26
N TYR A 171 -25.37 -5.74 -16.87
CA TYR A 171 -25.18 -4.46 -17.59
C TYR A 171 -25.71 -3.24 -16.82
N ARG A 172 -26.27 -3.46 -15.62
CA ARG A 172 -26.92 -2.42 -14.80
C ARG A 172 -26.02 -1.23 -14.48
N ALA A 173 -24.72 -1.47 -14.28
CA ALA A 173 -23.73 -0.42 -14.05
C ALA A 173 -23.59 0.52 -15.27
N CYS A 174 -23.52 -0.03 -16.48
CA CYS A 174 -23.45 0.73 -17.72
C CYS A 174 -24.75 1.51 -17.99
N LEU A 175 -25.91 0.88 -17.78
CA LEU A 175 -27.21 1.54 -17.92
C LEU A 175 -27.36 2.76 -16.96
N GLY A 176 -26.83 2.66 -15.74
CA GLY A 176 -26.80 3.77 -14.79
C GLY A 176 -25.83 4.92 -15.14
N LEU A 177 -24.90 4.69 -16.08
CA LEU A 177 -24.04 5.75 -16.64
C LEU A 177 -24.74 6.50 -17.78
N LEU A 178 -25.56 5.82 -18.59
CA LEU A 178 -26.32 6.46 -19.67
C LEU A 178 -27.22 7.60 -19.15
N SER A 179 -27.87 7.41 -17.99
CA SER A 179 -28.67 8.46 -17.33
C SER A 179 -27.87 9.62 -16.73
N ARG A 180 -26.53 9.64 -16.90
CA ARG A 180 -25.64 10.72 -16.46
C ARG A 180 -24.90 11.41 -17.61
N ILE A 181 -25.09 10.93 -18.85
CA ILE A 181 -24.58 11.63 -20.04
C ILE A 181 -25.44 12.91 -20.20
N PRO A 182 -24.84 14.11 -20.33
CA PRO A 182 -25.60 15.34 -20.51
C PRO A 182 -26.45 15.28 -21.78
N ALA A 183 -27.74 15.61 -21.67
CA ALA A 183 -28.60 15.79 -22.84
C ALA A 183 -28.13 17.02 -23.64
N GLY A 184 -27.29 16.79 -24.64
CA GLY A 184 -26.66 17.84 -25.45
C GLY A 184 -25.45 17.37 -26.26
N GLU A 185 -24.69 16.37 -25.78
CA GLU A 185 -23.74 15.65 -26.64
C GLU A 185 -24.51 14.64 -27.49
N GLY A 186 -24.98 15.10 -28.64
CA GLY A 186 -25.62 14.24 -29.63
C GLY A 186 -24.70 13.08 -30.02
N VAL A 187 -25.25 11.88 -30.11
CA VAL A 187 -24.57 10.74 -30.75
C VAL A 187 -24.25 11.19 -32.18
N ILE A 188 -22.97 11.46 -32.46
CA ILE A 188 -22.54 12.13 -33.69
C ILE A 188 -22.94 11.31 -34.92
N ASP A 189 -22.79 9.99 -34.81
CA ASP A 189 -23.37 9.00 -35.72
C ASP A 189 -23.76 7.75 -34.92
N GLN A 190 -24.96 7.20 -35.13
CA GLN A 190 -25.37 5.93 -34.53
C GLN A 190 -24.89 4.76 -35.39
N ILE A 191 -23.78 4.14 -34.99
CA ILE A 191 -23.09 3.11 -35.79
C ILE A 191 -23.73 1.70 -35.64
N CYS A 192 -24.40 1.43 -34.51
CA CYS A 192 -25.13 0.18 -34.26
C CYS A 192 -26.22 0.35 -33.17
N THR A 193 -27.09 -0.65 -33.04
CA THR A 193 -28.10 -0.77 -31.98
C THR A 193 -27.63 -1.69 -30.84
N TRP A 194 -28.39 -1.74 -29.75
CA TRP A 194 -28.10 -2.63 -28.62
C TRP A 194 -28.33 -4.11 -28.96
N GLU A 195 -29.36 -4.36 -29.78
CA GLU A 195 -29.72 -5.66 -30.32
C GLU A 195 -28.63 -6.20 -31.25
N ASP A 196 -27.99 -5.33 -32.05
CA ASP A 196 -26.82 -5.72 -32.86
C ASP A 196 -25.69 -6.24 -31.96
N ILE A 197 -25.27 -5.45 -30.96
CA ILE A 197 -24.15 -5.81 -30.07
C ILE A 197 -24.45 -7.09 -29.26
N THR A 198 -25.69 -7.27 -28.79
CA THR A 198 -26.07 -8.42 -27.95
C THR A 198 -26.35 -9.70 -28.73
N GLY A 199 -26.65 -9.61 -30.03
CA GLY A 199 -26.88 -10.77 -30.92
C GLY A 199 -25.63 -11.37 -31.57
N TRP A 200 -24.46 -10.74 -31.45
CA TRP A 200 -23.25 -11.19 -32.17
C TRP A 200 -22.60 -12.47 -31.65
N SER A 201 -22.10 -13.30 -32.57
CA SER A 201 -21.13 -14.33 -32.26
C SER A 201 -19.74 -13.72 -32.05
N TYR A 202 -19.21 -13.91 -30.85
CA TYR A 202 -17.90 -13.42 -30.45
C TYR A 202 -16.88 -14.54 -30.41
N GLN A 203 -15.80 -14.42 -31.18
CA GLN A 203 -14.66 -15.31 -31.02
C GLN A 203 -13.78 -14.81 -29.87
N ARG A 204 -13.77 -15.57 -28.76
CA ARG A 204 -12.87 -15.35 -27.63
C ARG A 204 -11.54 -16.07 -27.90
N LYS A 205 -10.45 -15.31 -28.05
CA LYS A 205 -9.08 -15.86 -28.13
C LYS A 205 -8.29 -15.47 -26.89
N LEU A 206 -7.91 -16.45 -26.07
CA LEU A 206 -6.94 -16.23 -25.00
C LEU A 206 -5.53 -16.16 -25.58
N PHE A 207 -4.77 -15.19 -25.11
CA PHE A 207 -3.33 -15.04 -25.32
C PHE A 207 -2.66 -15.02 -23.96
N SER A 208 -1.69 -15.91 -23.72
CA SER A 208 -0.84 -15.86 -22.53
C SER A 208 0.44 -15.14 -22.89
N CYS A 209 0.64 -13.94 -22.33
CA CYS A 209 1.89 -13.20 -22.47
C CYS A 209 3.01 -13.97 -21.76
N THR A 210 4.11 -14.24 -22.45
CA THR A 210 5.29 -14.94 -21.91
C THR A 210 6.21 -14.04 -21.07
N GLY A 211 5.80 -12.81 -20.76
CA GLY A 211 6.60 -11.84 -20.01
C GLY A 211 7.48 -10.92 -20.85
N SER A 212 7.52 -11.13 -22.16
CA SER A 212 8.34 -10.38 -23.13
C SER A 212 8.09 -8.87 -23.19
N VAL A 213 6.98 -8.38 -22.63
CA VAL A 213 6.66 -6.95 -22.56
C VAL A 213 7.03 -6.32 -21.20
N CYS A 214 7.07 -7.10 -20.12
CA CYS A 214 7.49 -6.65 -18.79
C CYS A 214 8.91 -7.11 -18.40
N GLY A 215 9.64 -7.76 -19.31
CA GLY A 215 11.01 -8.23 -19.11
C GLY A 215 11.15 -9.36 -18.09
N ASN A 216 10.10 -10.15 -17.87
CA ASN A 216 10.09 -11.20 -16.85
C ASN A 216 9.48 -12.50 -17.40
N ASP A 217 10.35 -13.39 -17.91
CA ASP A 217 9.98 -14.63 -18.62
C ASP A 217 9.16 -15.63 -17.79
N LEU A 218 9.09 -15.44 -16.47
CA LEU A 218 8.27 -16.23 -15.55
C LEU A 218 6.82 -15.73 -15.44
N MET A 219 6.55 -14.48 -15.83
CA MET A 219 5.19 -13.94 -15.79
C MET A 219 4.33 -14.52 -16.90
N ARG A 220 3.12 -14.94 -16.54
CA ARG A 220 2.06 -15.37 -17.45
C ARG A 220 0.85 -14.49 -17.18
N CYS A 221 0.60 -13.54 -18.08
CA CYS A 221 -0.59 -12.71 -17.99
C CYS A 221 -1.55 -13.04 -19.12
N THR A 222 -2.79 -13.36 -18.76
CA THR A 222 -3.83 -13.78 -19.69
C THR A 222 -4.55 -12.56 -20.24
N ARG A 223 -4.53 -12.41 -21.56
CA ARG A 223 -5.29 -11.42 -22.31
C ARG A 223 -6.37 -12.13 -23.11
N THR A 224 -7.55 -11.57 -23.16
CA THR A 224 -8.67 -12.05 -23.96
C THR A 224 -8.91 -11.08 -25.10
N THR A 225 -8.63 -11.50 -26.33
CA THR A 225 -9.16 -10.80 -27.52
C THR A 225 -10.58 -11.30 -27.75
N ILE A 226 -11.52 -10.38 -27.87
CA ILE A 226 -12.89 -10.60 -28.30
C ILE A 226 -13.03 -9.94 -29.67
N SER A 227 -13.29 -10.74 -30.70
CA SER A 227 -13.58 -10.24 -32.05
C SER A 227 -14.99 -10.65 -32.49
N SER A 228 -15.78 -9.71 -33.00
CA SER A 228 -17.01 -10.04 -33.73
C SER A 228 -16.66 -10.80 -35.01
N GLN A 229 -17.53 -11.71 -35.43
CA GLN A 229 -17.36 -12.49 -36.67
C GLN A 229 -18.07 -11.87 -37.88
N GLN A 230 -18.58 -10.64 -37.78
CA GLN A 230 -19.30 -9.97 -38.87
C GLN A 230 -18.43 -8.97 -39.63
N GLU A 231 -18.50 -9.01 -40.96
CA GLU A 231 -17.74 -8.12 -41.85
C GLU A 231 -18.22 -6.66 -41.81
N GLN A 232 -19.50 -6.43 -41.47
CA GLN A 232 -20.12 -5.11 -41.52
C GLN A 232 -19.66 -4.18 -40.39
N LEU A 233 -19.36 -4.73 -39.20
CA LEU A 233 -18.77 -3.97 -38.09
C LEU A 233 -17.75 -4.84 -37.31
N PRO A 234 -16.48 -4.89 -37.77
CA PRO A 234 -15.44 -5.71 -37.13
C PRO A 234 -14.96 -5.07 -35.82
N ILE A 235 -15.67 -5.33 -34.71
CA ILE A 235 -15.26 -4.93 -33.37
C ILE A 235 -14.23 -5.94 -32.85
N LYS A 236 -13.04 -5.43 -32.52
CA LYS A 236 -11.97 -6.19 -31.87
C LYS A 236 -11.55 -5.52 -30.57
N LEU A 237 -12.00 -6.08 -29.45
CA LEU A 237 -11.68 -5.63 -28.10
C LEU A 237 -10.60 -6.51 -27.49
N ASN A 238 -9.58 -5.90 -26.87
CA ASN A 238 -8.58 -6.62 -26.08
C ASN A 238 -8.84 -6.32 -24.60
N ILE A 239 -9.15 -7.35 -23.81
CA ILE A 239 -9.54 -7.26 -22.40
C ILE A 239 -8.57 -8.07 -21.54
N GLY A 240 -8.12 -7.52 -20.41
CA GLY A 240 -7.06 -8.12 -19.59
C GLY A 240 -5.65 -7.85 -20.14
N GLY A 241 -4.68 -8.66 -19.72
CA GLY A 241 -3.26 -8.31 -19.85
C GLY A 241 -2.77 -7.36 -18.75
N CYS A 242 -1.48 -7.41 -18.42
CA CYS A 242 -0.89 -6.53 -17.42
C CYS A 242 -0.69 -5.12 -17.98
N THR A 243 -0.57 -4.12 -17.10
CA THR A 243 -0.41 -2.71 -17.48
C THR A 243 0.67 -2.52 -18.54
N SER A 244 1.84 -3.14 -18.41
CA SER A 244 2.92 -3.07 -19.42
C SER A 244 2.50 -3.51 -20.84
N VAL A 245 1.61 -4.50 -20.98
CA VAL A 245 1.10 -4.98 -22.29
C VAL A 245 0.10 -4.00 -22.88
N ASN A 246 -0.79 -3.46 -22.05
CA ASN A 246 -1.80 -2.50 -22.48
C ASN A 246 -1.15 -1.13 -22.78
N ASP A 247 -0.19 -0.69 -21.96
CA ASP A 247 0.66 0.49 -22.19
C ASP A 247 1.41 0.39 -23.53
N ARG A 248 1.98 -0.77 -23.88
CA ARG A 248 2.73 -0.94 -25.14
C ARG A 248 1.84 -0.82 -26.39
N GLU A 249 0.54 -1.09 -26.28
CA GLU A 249 -0.42 -0.78 -27.36
C GLU A 249 -0.91 0.67 -27.30
N ALA A 250 -1.17 1.21 -26.10
CA ALA A 250 -1.63 2.59 -25.90
C ALA A 250 -0.56 3.66 -26.21
N THR A 251 0.73 3.33 -26.07
CA THR A 251 1.88 4.19 -26.42
C THR A 251 2.07 4.36 -27.93
N ARG A 252 1.27 3.71 -28.77
CA ARG A 252 1.09 4.14 -30.17
C ARG A 252 0.23 5.41 -30.31
N SER A 253 -0.36 5.92 -29.23
CA SER A 253 -1.33 7.03 -29.26
C SER A 253 -1.31 8.02 -28.08
N SER A 254 -0.43 7.87 -27.07
CA SER A 254 -0.32 8.81 -25.95
C SER A 254 0.81 9.82 -26.14
N SER A 255 0.52 11.11 -25.97
CA SER A 255 1.44 12.24 -26.16
C SER A 255 2.72 12.19 -25.32
N ASP A 256 3.84 12.63 -25.91
CA ASP A 256 5.11 12.90 -25.22
C ASP A 256 4.94 14.01 -24.16
N ASN A 257 4.64 13.62 -22.92
CA ASN A 257 4.69 14.52 -21.77
C ASN A 257 6.15 14.77 -21.38
N ASN A 258 6.69 15.91 -21.82
CA ASN A 258 8.10 16.29 -21.71
C ASN A 258 8.55 16.72 -20.29
N VAL A 259 7.96 16.12 -19.23
CA VAL A 259 8.28 16.42 -17.84
C VAL A 259 9.49 15.58 -17.38
N PRO A 260 10.54 16.18 -16.78
CA PRO A 260 11.69 15.43 -16.26
C PRO A 260 11.34 14.46 -15.11
N ASP A 261 12.06 13.33 -15.03
CA ASP A 261 11.96 12.35 -13.93
C ASP A 261 12.88 12.74 -12.76
N ALA A 262 12.67 13.95 -12.22
CA ALA A 262 13.53 14.56 -11.21
C ALA A 262 13.84 13.61 -10.04
N TYR A 263 12.86 12.82 -9.59
CA TYR A 263 13.04 11.78 -8.57
C TYR A 263 14.10 10.75 -8.96
N ARG A 264 13.96 10.09 -10.11
CA ARG A 264 14.92 9.08 -10.56
C ARG A 264 16.29 9.70 -10.80
N ASP A 265 16.33 10.89 -11.37
CA ASP A 265 17.57 11.59 -11.70
C ASP A 265 18.35 12.00 -10.42
N ILE A 266 17.66 12.51 -9.38
CA ILE A 266 18.24 12.76 -8.05
C ILE A 266 18.78 11.46 -7.41
N TRP A 267 18.01 10.36 -7.46
CA TRP A 267 18.45 9.07 -6.92
C TRP A 267 19.69 8.52 -7.64
N GLN A 268 19.77 8.68 -8.96
CA GLN A 268 20.95 8.31 -9.75
C GLN A 268 22.14 9.21 -9.41
N TRP A 269 21.94 10.53 -9.33
CA TRP A 269 22.96 11.52 -8.98
C TRP A 269 23.64 11.23 -7.64
N ILE A 270 22.86 10.80 -6.63
CA ILE A 270 23.37 10.31 -5.33
C ILE A 270 24.13 8.99 -5.55
N THR A 271 23.48 8.01 -6.18
CA THR A 271 23.99 6.63 -6.31
C THR A 271 25.34 6.54 -7.01
N VAL A 272 25.59 7.34 -8.06
CA VAL A 272 26.88 7.33 -8.78
C VAL A 272 28.03 7.96 -8.00
N ARG A 273 27.75 8.72 -6.93
CA ARG A 273 28.76 9.36 -6.07
C ARG A 273 29.14 8.53 -4.84
N HIS A 274 28.38 7.50 -4.51
CA HIS A 274 28.80 6.56 -3.47
C HIS A 274 30.08 5.82 -3.88
N PRO A 275 30.92 5.40 -2.91
CA PRO A 275 32.06 4.52 -3.18
C PRO A 275 31.68 3.25 -3.97
N GLN A 276 32.40 3.02 -5.07
CA GLN A 276 32.23 1.88 -5.96
C GLN A 276 33.59 1.20 -6.20
N SER A 277 33.67 -0.09 -5.88
CA SER A 277 34.85 -0.91 -6.12
C SER A 277 34.46 -2.22 -6.79
N GLN A 278 35.33 -2.71 -7.68
CA GLN A 278 35.22 -4.03 -8.31
C GLN A 278 36.18 -5.05 -7.69
N SER A 279 36.94 -4.67 -6.65
CA SER A 279 37.89 -5.59 -5.99
C SER A 279 37.16 -6.81 -5.42
N ALA A 280 37.72 -8.01 -5.62
CA ALA A 280 37.17 -9.24 -5.06
C ALA A 280 37.16 -9.22 -3.51
N ASP A 281 38.09 -8.48 -2.90
CA ASP A 281 38.23 -8.34 -1.44
C ASP A 281 37.61 -7.03 -0.91
N ARG A 282 36.68 -6.41 -1.65
CA ARG A 282 36.05 -5.15 -1.23
C ARG A 282 35.17 -5.26 0.02
N LEU A 283 35.11 -4.18 0.79
CA LEU A 283 34.11 -3.93 1.81
C LEU A 283 32.79 -3.59 1.14
N VAL A 284 31.77 -4.42 1.35
CA VAL A 284 30.43 -4.18 0.83
C VAL A 284 29.56 -3.57 1.92
N ILE A 285 28.99 -2.39 1.65
CA ILE A 285 28.02 -1.72 2.52
C ILE A 285 26.67 -1.72 1.81
N PRO A 286 25.73 -2.61 2.18
CA PRO A 286 24.44 -2.67 1.53
C PRO A 286 23.54 -1.51 1.99
N ARG A 287 22.87 -0.85 1.05
CA ARG A 287 21.83 0.17 1.28
C ARG A 287 20.48 -0.48 1.65
N CYS A 288 20.52 -1.48 2.54
CA CYS A 288 19.35 -2.14 3.14
C CYS A 288 19.06 -1.58 4.52
N PHE A 289 17.90 -0.95 4.72
CA PHE A 289 17.51 -0.20 5.93
C PHE A 289 18.41 1.00 6.30
N SER A 290 19.72 0.89 6.06
CA SER A 290 20.68 1.97 5.96
C SER A 290 20.32 2.87 4.77
N LEU A 291 20.00 4.11 5.12
CA LEU A 291 19.67 5.24 4.26
C LEU A 291 20.84 5.58 3.31
N SER A 292 20.60 6.26 2.19
CA SER A 292 21.65 6.64 1.23
C SER A 292 22.62 7.64 1.83
N GLN A 293 22.13 8.69 2.51
CA GLN A 293 22.99 9.65 3.21
C GLN A 293 23.89 8.93 4.25
N GLN A 294 23.29 8.14 5.14
CA GLN A 294 24.05 7.48 6.22
C GLN A 294 24.95 6.35 5.71
N ALA A 295 24.57 5.66 4.62
CA ALA A 295 25.47 4.72 3.94
C ALA A 295 26.60 5.45 3.20
N TYR A 296 26.39 6.66 2.69
CA TYR A 296 27.42 7.47 2.04
C TYR A 296 28.50 7.89 3.02
N ILE A 297 28.16 8.57 4.12
CA ILE A 297 29.18 9.04 5.09
C ILE A 297 30.00 7.87 5.70
N ILE A 298 29.35 6.74 6.00
CA ILE A 298 30.03 5.55 6.52
C ILE A 298 30.93 4.93 5.44
N ALA A 299 30.44 4.78 4.20
CA ALA A 299 31.24 4.28 3.09
C ALA A 299 32.43 5.19 2.77
N LYS A 300 32.23 6.52 2.83
CA LYS A 300 33.27 7.52 2.56
C LYS A 300 34.34 7.51 3.66
N CYS A 301 33.95 7.38 4.93
CA CYS A 301 34.89 7.16 6.03
C CYS A 301 35.75 5.91 5.79
N MET A 302 35.15 4.78 5.39
CA MET A 302 35.90 3.55 5.11
C MET A 302 36.80 3.66 3.86
N GLU A 303 36.35 4.35 2.81
CA GLU A 303 37.13 4.61 1.59
C GLU A 303 38.35 5.50 1.88
N LEU A 304 38.16 6.58 2.64
CA LEU A 304 39.22 7.49 3.09
C LEU A 304 40.22 6.81 4.04
N SER A 305 39.82 5.74 4.74
CA SER A 305 40.73 4.86 5.49
C SER A 305 41.62 3.97 4.59
N GLY A 306 41.43 3.98 3.26
CA GLY A 306 42.18 3.17 2.30
C GLY A 306 41.55 1.81 2.00
N ILE A 307 40.33 1.53 2.46
CA ILE A 307 39.62 0.27 2.16
C ILE A 307 38.98 0.36 0.77
N PRO A 308 39.07 -0.68 -0.09
CA PRO A 308 38.24 -0.76 -1.30
C PRO A 308 36.76 -0.93 -0.92
N VAL A 309 35.94 0.12 -1.02
CA VAL A 309 34.52 0.09 -0.64
C VAL A 309 33.59 0.01 -1.85
N HIS A 310 32.48 -0.71 -1.71
CA HIS A 310 31.37 -0.74 -2.66
C HIS A 310 30.04 -0.69 -1.93
N THR A 311 29.20 0.30 -2.27
CA THR A 311 27.81 0.32 -1.79
C THR A 311 26.87 -0.31 -2.81
N ASP A 312 26.09 -1.31 -2.41
CA ASP A 312 25.11 -1.99 -3.26
C ASP A 312 23.68 -1.60 -2.85
N THR A 313 22.80 -1.46 -3.84
CA THR A 313 21.39 -1.11 -3.67
C THR A 313 20.51 -2.36 -3.83
N VAL A 314 19.44 -2.46 -3.03
CA VAL A 314 18.40 -3.50 -3.18
C VAL A 314 17.83 -3.49 -4.61
N ARG A 315 17.50 -4.67 -5.13
CA ARG A 315 16.92 -4.90 -6.46
C ARG A 315 15.54 -5.57 -6.34
N ALA A 316 14.73 -5.56 -7.39
CA ALA A 316 13.41 -6.19 -7.37
C ALA A 316 13.49 -7.72 -7.15
N GLU A 317 14.59 -8.34 -7.60
CA GLU A 317 14.92 -9.76 -7.43
C GLU A 317 15.11 -10.11 -5.95
N ASP A 318 15.71 -9.19 -5.18
CA ASP A 318 16.02 -9.38 -3.77
C ASP A 318 14.72 -9.50 -2.94
N ILE A 319 13.70 -8.70 -3.24
CA ILE A 319 12.41 -8.81 -2.53
C ILE A 319 11.76 -10.18 -2.80
N ARG A 320 11.83 -10.67 -4.06
CA ARG A 320 11.29 -11.99 -4.44
C ARG A 320 12.03 -13.13 -3.74
N ALA A 321 13.37 -13.08 -3.71
CA ALA A 321 14.20 -14.06 -3.02
C ALA A 321 13.98 -14.04 -1.49
N GLY A 322 13.92 -12.85 -0.90
CA GLY A 322 13.73 -12.69 0.54
C GLY A 322 12.31 -13.01 1.02
N LYS A 323 11.28 -12.85 0.20
CA LYS A 323 9.89 -13.23 0.54
C LYS A 323 9.79 -14.70 0.99
N GLY A 324 10.49 -15.60 0.29
CA GLY A 324 10.51 -17.03 0.62
C GLY A 324 11.26 -17.40 1.90
N CYS A 325 11.91 -16.43 2.56
CA CYS A 325 12.64 -16.66 3.82
C CYS A 325 11.78 -16.45 5.08
N PHE A 326 10.57 -15.89 4.95
CA PHE A 326 9.74 -15.51 6.10
C PHE A 326 8.39 -16.26 6.10
N ASP A 327 8.20 -17.16 7.07
CA ASP A 327 6.92 -17.83 7.34
C ASP A 327 5.84 -16.90 7.92
N LEU A 328 6.27 -15.76 8.46
CA LEU A 328 5.43 -14.68 8.98
C LEU A 328 5.61 -13.44 8.11
N ASP A 329 4.53 -12.87 7.63
CA ASP A 329 4.59 -11.67 6.80
C ASP A 329 5.36 -10.53 7.50
N THR A 330 6.25 -9.89 6.75
CA THR A 330 7.06 -8.76 7.22
C THR A 330 6.96 -7.58 6.25
N CYS A 331 7.55 -6.43 6.59
CA CYS A 331 7.54 -5.28 5.69
C CYS A 331 8.45 -5.52 4.46
N ALA A 332 8.09 -4.95 3.31
CA ALA A 332 8.85 -5.14 2.06
C ALA A 332 10.35 -4.83 2.18
N PRO A 333 10.80 -3.79 2.94
CA PRO A 333 12.22 -3.54 3.15
C PRO A 333 12.97 -4.67 3.87
N ASN A 334 12.30 -5.43 4.75
CA ASN A 334 12.90 -6.59 5.41
C ASN A 334 13.06 -7.79 4.46
N MET A 335 12.08 -8.01 3.57
CA MET A 335 12.19 -8.99 2.49
C MET A 335 13.33 -8.61 1.53
N GLY A 336 13.39 -7.37 1.06
CA GLY A 336 14.49 -6.91 0.20
C GLY A 336 15.87 -6.98 0.88
N THR A 337 15.95 -6.71 2.17
CA THR A 337 17.20 -6.89 2.95
C THR A 337 17.65 -8.35 2.98
N ALA A 338 16.74 -9.30 3.26
CA ALA A 338 17.07 -10.72 3.28
C ALA A 338 17.61 -11.20 1.92
N GLY A 339 16.93 -10.88 0.82
CA GLY A 339 17.41 -11.25 -0.51
C GLY A 339 18.69 -10.54 -0.92
N GLN A 340 18.85 -9.26 -0.59
CA GLN A 340 20.08 -8.51 -0.89
C GLN A 340 21.28 -9.15 -0.17
N LEU A 341 21.14 -9.51 1.11
CA LEU A 341 22.22 -10.17 1.83
C LEU A 341 22.53 -11.56 1.25
N ILE A 342 21.53 -12.35 0.84
CA ILE A 342 21.74 -13.63 0.14
C ILE A 342 22.52 -13.43 -1.17
N ARG A 343 22.15 -12.45 -1.99
CA ARG A 343 22.83 -12.12 -3.26
C ARG A 343 24.28 -11.65 -3.05
N LEU A 344 24.50 -10.78 -2.07
CA LEU A 344 25.83 -10.27 -1.74
C LEU A 344 26.73 -11.36 -1.14
N ALA A 345 26.17 -12.24 -0.31
CA ALA A 345 26.87 -13.42 0.21
C ALA A 345 27.40 -14.36 -0.90
N ALA A 346 26.69 -14.46 -2.02
CA ALA A 346 27.07 -15.27 -3.18
C ALA A 346 28.08 -14.58 -4.12
N SER A 347 28.28 -13.27 -3.97
CA SER A 347 29.22 -12.48 -4.76
C SER A 347 30.60 -12.45 -4.10
N PRO A 348 31.73 -12.35 -4.84
CA PRO A 348 33.04 -12.13 -4.22
C PRO A 348 33.04 -10.87 -3.35
N HIS A 349 33.50 -10.97 -2.10
CA HIS A 349 33.62 -9.85 -1.16
C HIS A 349 34.70 -10.11 -0.10
N GLY A 350 35.31 -9.03 0.40
CA GLY A 350 36.14 -9.06 1.60
C GLY A 350 35.27 -9.23 2.82
N LEU A 351 34.47 -8.21 3.13
CA LEU A 351 33.56 -8.18 4.26
C LEU A 351 32.24 -7.50 3.86
N ILE A 352 31.10 -8.05 4.28
CA ILE A 352 29.80 -7.36 4.24
C ILE A 352 29.63 -6.66 5.59
N PHE A 353 29.68 -5.33 5.58
CA PHE A 353 29.58 -4.51 6.79
C PHE A 353 28.20 -3.86 6.91
N LEU A 354 27.59 -4.08 8.08
CA LEU A 354 26.22 -3.71 8.37
C LEU A 354 26.20 -2.77 9.60
N PRO A 355 26.19 -1.44 9.39
CA PRO A 355 26.00 -0.50 10.49
C PRO A 355 24.56 -0.61 11.00
N GLN A 356 24.38 -1.19 12.19
CA GLN A 356 23.09 -1.24 12.87
C GLN A 356 22.83 0.14 13.48
N ILE A 357 22.18 1.02 12.70
CA ILE A 357 21.90 2.39 13.14
C ILE A 357 20.71 2.38 14.08
N ASP A 358 20.94 2.64 15.37
CA ASP A 358 19.88 2.66 16.37
C ASP A 358 19.18 4.03 16.42
N PHE A 359 19.92 5.12 16.28
CA PHE A 359 19.39 6.48 16.30
C PHE A 359 19.97 7.34 15.17
N LEU A 360 19.16 8.28 14.70
CA LEU A 360 19.48 9.23 13.64
C LEU A 360 19.48 10.67 14.18
N PRO A 361 20.24 11.60 13.58
CA PRO A 361 20.34 12.96 14.06
C PRO A 361 19.01 13.71 13.92
N THR A 362 18.61 14.40 14.99
CA THR A 362 17.38 15.21 15.11
C THR A 362 17.65 16.64 15.60
N ALA A 363 18.93 17.00 15.80
CA ALA A 363 19.35 18.21 16.51
C ALA A 363 18.70 18.38 17.91
N GLY A 364 18.46 17.27 18.61
CA GLY A 364 17.88 17.26 19.96
C GLY A 364 16.36 17.45 20.03
N ILE A 365 15.67 17.68 18.88
CA ILE A 365 14.23 17.99 18.86
C ILE A 365 13.37 16.76 19.21
N SER A 366 13.83 15.55 18.91
CA SER A 366 13.16 14.29 19.26
C SER A 366 14.17 13.17 19.42
N LEU A 367 13.77 12.04 20.01
CA LEU A 367 14.68 10.92 20.30
C LEU A 367 15.25 10.24 19.04
N GLY A 368 14.57 10.31 17.89
CA GLY A 368 15.18 9.99 16.60
C GLY A 368 15.52 8.52 16.34
N ARG A 369 14.90 7.55 17.04
CA ARG A 369 15.20 6.12 16.84
C ARG A 369 14.88 5.67 15.41
N THR A 370 15.61 4.68 14.90
CA THR A 370 15.18 3.88 13.75
C THR A 370 14.07 2.89 14.15
N CYS A 371 13.45 2.22 13.18
CA CYS A 371 12.40 1.23 13.49
C CYS A 371 13.00 -0.08 14.02
N THR A 372 12.24 -0.83 14.81
CA THR A 372 12.68 -2.11 15.39
C THR A 372 13.10 -3.14 14.33
N THR A 373 12.47 -3.13 13.15
CA THR A 373 12.85 -4.00 12.02
C THR A 373 14.18 -3.60 11.37
N ASN A 374 14.57 -2.31 11.41
CA ASN A 374 15.90 -1.87 10.98
C ASN A 374 16.97 -2.44 11.94
N GLN A 375 16.73 -2.33 13.25
CA GLN A 375 17.67 -2.79 14.28
C GLN A 375 17.79 -4.32 14.33
N GLY A 376 16.67 -5.04 14.35
CA GLY A 376 16.64 -6.50 14.50
C GLY A 376 16.57 -7.31 13.20
N GLY A 377 15.98 -6.77 12.13
CA GLY A 377 15.73 -7.51 10.87
C GLY A 377 17.01 -7.87 10.12
N ILE A 378 18.04 -7.03 10.23
CA ILE A 378 19.41 -7.29 9.73
C ILE A 378 19.93 -8.64 10.26
N TRP A 379 19.72 -8.96 11.53
CA TRP A 379 20.19 -10.21 12.13
C TRP A 379 19.49 -11.44 11.56
N ALA A 380 18.18 -11.36 11.28
CA ALA A 380 17.45 -12.43 10.59
C ALA A 380 17.96 -12.61 9.15
N ALA A 381 18.11 -11.50 8.41
CA ALA A 381 18.64 -11.49 7.05
C ALA A 381 20.04 -12.13 6.95
N ILE A 382 20.93 -11.88 7.93
CA ILE A 382 22.26 -12.53 8.00
C ILE A 382 22.13 -14.05 8.16
N GLN A 383 21.19 -14.56 8.96
CA GLN A 383 21.03 -16.01 9.12
C GLN A 383 20.57 -16.66 7.81
N PHE A 384 19.61 -16.08 7.10
CA PHE A 384 19.20 -16.58 5.78
C PHE A 384 20.37 -16.57 4.78
N ALA A 385 21.16 -15.49 4.76
CA ALA A 385 22.35 -15.40 3.91
C ALA A 385 23.45 -16.42 4.28
N ARG A 386 23.66 -16.72 5.57
CA ARG A 386 24.60 -17.76 6.04
C ARG A 386 24.12 -19.18 5.75
N LEU A 387 22.82 -19.44 5.80
CA LEU A 387 22.22 -20.71 5.39
C LEU A 387 22.44 -20.96 3.89
N ALA A 388 22.27 -19.92 3.07
CA ALA A 388 22.55 -19.98 1.64
C ALA A 388 24.06 -20.07 1.31
N GLN A 389 24.91 -19.35 2.04
CA GLN A 389 26.35 -19.20 1.76
C GLN A 389 27.19 -19.18 3.03
N LYS A 390 27.63 -20.37 3.47
CA LYS A 390 28.37 -20.57 4.72
C LYS A 390 29.71 -19.84 4.83
N ARG A 391 30.29 -19.40 3.70
CA ARG A 391 31.61 -18.72 3.65
C ARG A 391 31.52 -17.19 3.68
N ALA A 392 30.32 -16.62 3.58
CA ALA A 392 30.14 -15.17 3.54
C ALA A 392 30.47 -14.52 4.90
N ARG A 393 31.24 -13.43 4.85
CA ARG A 393 31.75 -12.74 6.05
C ARG A 393 30.89 -11.51 6.32
N PHE A 394 30.26 -11.49 7.50
CA PHE A 394 29.39 -10.39 7.94
C PHE A 394 29.94 -9.79 9.23
N MET A 395 30.00 -8.47 9.31
CA MET A 395 30.26 -7.73 10.54
C MET A 395 29.14 -6.72 10.78
N VAL A 396 28.45 -6.86 11.92
CA VAL A 396 27.43 -5.91 12.37
C VAL A 396 28.04 -5.08 13.50
N LYS A 397 27.85 -3.75 13.46
CA LYS A 397 28.28 -2.86 14.53
C LYS A 397 27.18 -1.87 14.89
N PRO A 398 26.88 -1.65 16.19
CA PRO A 398 25.93 -0.64 16.61
C PRO A 398 26.48 0.76 16.28
N VAL A 399 25.59 1.62 15.82
CA VAL A 399 25.89 3.00 15.45
C VAL A 399 24.77 3.90 15.96
N ASN A 400 25.11 4.87 16.80
CA ASN A 400 24.22 5.93 17.25
C ASN A 400 24.66 7.25 16.59
N LEU A 401 23.97 7.66 15.52
CA LEU A 401 24.16 8.96 14.86
C LEU A 401 23.27 10.06 15.47
N GLY A 402 22.52 9.75 16.54
CA GLY A 402 21.74 10.71 17.32
C GLY A 402 22.54 11.38 18.43
N GLU A 403 23.78 10.94 18.68
CA GLU A 403 24.71 11.59 19.61
C GLU A 403 25.00 13.03 19.16
N THR A 404 24.82 13.97 20.09
CA THR A 404 24.93 15.41 19.84
C THR A 404 26.31 15.98 20.12
N ASP A 405 27.13 15.33 20.96
CA ASP A 405 28.54 15.71 21.12
C ASP A 405 29.39 15.10 19.97
N PRO A 406 30.02 15.92 19.11
CA PRO A 406 30.88 15.43 18.03
C PRO A 406 32.07 14.59 18.55
N GLN A 407 32.57 14.86 19.77
CA GLN A 407 33.69 14.10 20.33
C GLN A 407 33.25 12.71 20.77
N ALA A 408 32.17 12.60 21.57
CA ALA A 408 31.55 11.34 21.94
C ALA A 408 31.14 10.50 20.72
N LEU A 409 30.52 11.12 19.71
CA LEU A 409 30.17 10.46 18.45
C LEU A 409 31.41 9.88 17.76
N THR A 410 32.49 10.67 17.64
CA THR A 410 33.72 10.19 16.98
C THR A 410 34.40 9.05 17.75
N VAL A 411 34.42 9.10 19.09
CA VAL A 411 34.95 8.01 19.93
C VAL A 411 34.10 6.75 19.84
N GLN A 412 32.77 6.88 19.78
CA GLN A 412 31.83 5.78 19.60
C GLN A 412 32.04 5.10 18.23
N LEU A 413 32.08 5.88 17.15
CA LEU A 413 32.31 5.37 15.79
C LEU A 413 33.69 4.70 15.65
N TYR A 414 34.74 5.30 16.23
CA TYR A 414 36.07 4.70 16.26
C TYR A 414 36.05 3.30 16.88
N ARG A 415 35.42 3.14 18.06
CA ARG A 415 35.25 1.83 18.72
C ARG A 415 34.48 0.84 17.86
N SER A 416 33.39 1.27 17.22
CA SER A 416 32.62 0.42 16.32
C SER A 416 33.40 0.00 15.07
N PHE A 417 34.23 0.88 14.50
CA PHE A 417 34.91 0.64 13.21
C PHE A 417 36.32 0.04 13.35
N THR A 418 36.94 0.04 14.54
CA THR A 418 38.28 -0.51 14.78
C THR A 418 38.44 -1.95 14.27
N GLU A 419 37.44 -2.82 14.48
CA GLU A 419 37.49 -4.20 13.98
C GLU A 419 37.39 -4.30 12.44
N VAL A 420 36.74 -3.34 11.77
CA VAL A 420 36.74 -3.27 10.30
C VAL A 420 38.13 -2.91 9.80
N PHE A 421 38.80 -1.93 10.42
CA PHE A 421 40.18 -1.57 10.07
C PHE A 421 41.15 -2.72 10.32
N ALA A 422 41.05 -3.40 11.46
CA ALA A 422 41.86 -4.57 11.79
C ALA A 422 41.68 -5.73 10.79
N PHE A 423 40.46 -5.96 10.29
CA PHE A 423 40.20 -6.97 9.26
C PHE A 423 40.98 -6.72 7.96
N TYR A 424 41.16 -5.45 7.56
CA TYR A 424 41.96 -5.05 6.40
C TYR A 424 43.44 -4.77 6.73
N GLY A 425 43.91 -5.12 7.93
CA GLY A 425 45.31 -4.91 8.35
C GLY A 425 45.68 -3.45 8.60
N LEU A 426 44.70 -2.55 8.74
CA LEU A 426 44.90 -1.12 8.93
C LEU A 426 45.01 -0.77 10.42
N ASN A 427 46.12 -0.15 10.82
CA ASN A 427 46.33 0.34 12.18
C ASN A 427 46.05 1.85 12.26
N ILE A 428 44.77 2.21 12.43
CA ILE A 428 44.31 3.59 12.54
C ILE A 428 44.12 3.94 14.01
N ASN A 429 44.81 4.98 14.49
CA ASN A 429 44.62 5.50 15.84
C ASN A 429 43.48 6.55 15.89
N LEU A 430 43.00 6.89 17.09
CA LEU A 430 41.89 7.83 17.28
C LEU A 430 42.14 9.24 16.70
N SER A 431 43.39 9.73 16.63
CA SER A 431 43.68 11.05 16.03
C SER A 431 43.47 11.02 14.53
N HIS A 432 44.09 10.05 13.85
CA HIS A 432 43.94 9.86 12.41
C HIS A 432 42.49 9.53 12.03
N PHE A 433 41.76 8.77 12.87
CA PHE A 433 40.34 8.53 12.67
C PHE A 433 39.49 9.82 12.75
N ARG A 434 39.82 10.76 13.64
CA ARG A 434 39.12 12.07 13.69
C ARG A 434 39.30 12.85 12.39
N GLU A 435 40.50 12.84 11.82
CA GLU A 435 40.80 13.50 10.54
C GLU A 435 40.00 12.86 9.40
N ILE A 436 39.99 11.52 9.31
CA ILE A 436 39.20 10.76 8.33
C ILE A 436 37.69 11.01 8.51
N TRP A 437 37.20 11.01 9.74
CA TRP A 437 35.78 11.24 10.04
C TRP A 437 35.35 12.68 9.71
N HIS A 438 36.19 13.68 10.00
CA HIS A 438 35.95 15.06 9.61
C HIS A 438 35.91 15.22 8.08
N ALA A 439 36.83 14.59 7.36
CA ALA A 439 36.82 14.60 5.90
C ALA A 439 35.56 13.92 5.31
N ALA A 440 35.09 12.84 5.95
CA ALA A 440 33.82 12.19 5.57
C ALA A 440 32.59 13.08 5.85
N LEU A 441 32.58 13.84 6.96
CA LEU A 441 31.56 14.85 7.26
C LEU A 441 31.53 15.96 6.20
N THR A 442 32.69 16.54 5.85
CA THR A 442 32.79 17.56 4.79
C THR A 442 32.26 17.03 3.45
N ALA A 443 32.62 15.80 3.07
CA ALA A 443 32.12 15.17 1.86
C ALA A 443 30.59 14.90 1.89
N GLN A 444 30.01 14.65 3.08
CA GLN A 444 28.56 14.53 3.28
C GLN A 444 27.86 15.90 3.12
N GLU A 445 28.41 16.97 3.67
CA GLU A 445 27.88 18.33 3.50
C GLU A 445 27.89 18.78 2.04
N GLU A 446 28.94 18.43 1.28
CA GLU A 446 29.02 18.66 -0.17
C GLU A 446 27.97 17.86 -0.94
N MET A 447 27.75 16.59 -0.57
CA MET A 447 26.68 15.76 -1.15
C MET A 447 25.31 16.38 -0.90
N ASP A 448 25.00 16.75 0.35
CA ASP A 448 23.69 17.29 0.73
C ASP A 448 23.41 18.65 0.07
N ARG A 449 24.43 19.52 -0.03
CA ARG A 449 24.34 20.77 -0.79
C ARG A 449 24.06 20.49 -2.27
N GLY A 450 24.78 19.55 -2.88
CA GLY A 450 24.57 19.18 -4.28
C GLY A 450 23.19 18.58 -4.56
N VAL A 451 22.63 17.78 -3.63
CA VAL A 451 21.24 17.28 -3.68
C VAL A 451 20.25 18.45 -3.60
N ALA A 452 20.47 19.40 -2.69
CA ALA A 452 19.61 20.57 -2.56
C ALA A 452 19.68 21.49 -3.79
N ASP A 453 20.85 21.63 -4.43
CA ASP A 453 21.06 22.43 -5.64
C ASP A 453 20.41 21.83 -6.89
N ILE A 454 20.56 20.52 -7.13
CA ILE A 454 19.89 19.87 -8.27
C ILE A 454 18.37 19.87 -8.08
N THR A 455 17.90 19.65 -6.84
CA THR A 455 16.47 19.72 -6.50
C THR A 455 15.93 21.14 -6.68
N ALA A 456 16.67 22.17 -6.28
CA ALA A 456 16.29 23.56 -6.51
C ALA A 456 16.17 23.87 -8.01
N GLY A 457 17.10 23.37 -8.85
CA GLY A 457 17.00 23.50 -10.31
C GLY A 457 15.74 22.89 -10.91
N TYR A 458 15.33 21.71 -10.45
CA TYR A 458 14.06 21.10 -10.88
C TYR A 458 12.84 21.91 -10.40
N LEU A 459 12.82 22.40 -9.15
CA LEU A 459 11.73 23.24 -8.64
C LEU A 459 11.66 24.61 -9.33
N GLU A 460 12.81 25.21 -9.68
CA GLU A 460 12.91 26.44 -10.47
C GLU A 460 12.33 26.25 -11.88
N ALA A 461 12.69 25.14 -12.55
CA ALA A 461 12.15 24.80 -13.86
C ALA A 461 10.64 24.50 -13.81
N ALA A 462 10.17 23.81 -12.77
CA ALA A 462 8.75 23.54 -12.56
C ALA A 462 7.95 24.84 -12.34
N ALA A 463 8.47 25.77 -11.52
CA ALA A 463 7.84 27.07 -11.31
C ALA A 463 7.81 27.91 -12.60
N ALA A 464 8.88 27.90 -13.40
CA ALA A 464 8.95 28.65 -14.65
C ALA A 464 8.06 28.06 -15.77
N GLY A 465 7.85 26.75 -15.78
CA GLY A 465 6.98 26.05 -16.74
C GLY A 465 5.55 25.79 -16.26
N GLU A 466 5.14 26.35 -15.13
CA GLU A 466 3.86 26.08 -14.44
C GLU A 466 3.56 24.58 -14.20
N ILE A 467 4.61 23.75 -14.10
CA ILE A 467 4.49 22.30 -13.93
C ILE A 467 4.12 22.00 -12.47
N PRO A 468 3.01 21.30 -12.17
CA PRO A 468 2.69 20.91 -10.81
C PRO A 468 3.75 19.97 -10.24
N VAL A 469 4.08 20.17 -8.97
CA VAL A 469 5.07 19.38 -8.20
C VAL A 469 4.34 18.56 -7.14
N THR A 470 4.66 17.26 -7.08
CA THR A 470 4.23 16.39 -5.98
C THR A 470 5.45 15.94 -5.20
N VAL A 471 5.54 16.35 -3.93
CA VAL A 471 6.53 15.80 -3.00
C VAL A 471 6.10 14.39 -2.59
N VAL A 472 6.89 13.40 -2.97
CA VAL A 472 6.67 12.00 -2.60
C VAL A 472 7.28 11.80 -1.21
N CYS A 473 6.44 11.89 -0.20
CA CYS A 473 6.74 11.75 1.21
C CYS A 473 6.76 10.28 1.64
N GLY A 474 7.85 9.86 2.26
CA GLY A 474 8.01 8.51 2.80
C GLY A 474 9.36 8.37 3.48
N ARG A 475 9.65 7.17 4.01
CA ARG A 475 11.01 6.86 4.46
C ARG A 475 11.93 6.73 3.25
N GLU A 476 13.12 7.32 3.30
CA GLU A 476 14.07 7.28 2.19
C GLU A 476 14.33 5.85 1.66
N TYR A 477 14.51 4.86 2.53
CA TYR A 477 14.71 3.45 2.10
C TYR A 477 13.45 2.79 1.48
N VAL A 478 12.29 3.44 1.53
CA VAL A 478 11.06 3.11 0.78
C VAL A 478 10.95 3.96 -0.49
N LEU A 479 11.56 5.15 -0.52
CA LEU A 479 11.63 6.03 -1.68
C LEU A 479 12.75 5.62 -2.65
N ASN A 480 12.82 4.33 -2.98
CA ASN A 480 13.76 3.75 -3.95
C ASN A 480 13.01 3.57 -5.29
N PRO A 481 13.37 4.32 -6.36
CA PRO A 481 12.63 4.36 -7.62
C PRO A 481 12.44 2.99 -8.28
N GLY A 482 11.19 2.64 -8.55
CA GLY A 482 10.79 1.39 -9.20
C GLY A 482 10.93 0.14 -8.36
N ILE A 483 11.08 0.27 -7.02
CA ILE A 483 11.23 -0.87 -6.10
C ILE A 483 10.11 -0.85 -5.05
N TYR A 484 10.24 -0.03 -4.01
CA TYR A 484 9.20 0.05 -2.97
C TYR A 484 8.19 1.16 -3.24
N ASP A 485 8.51 2.12 -4.11
CA ASP A 485 7.67 3.26 -4.47
C ASP A 485 6.52 2.94 -5.46
N GLN A 486 6.45 1.70 -5.94
CA GLN A 486 5.52 1.23 -6.98
C GLN A 486 5.53 2.06 -8.28
N HIS A 487 6.70 2.59 -8.68
CA HIS A 487 6.86 3.44 -9.86
C HIS A 487 6.03 4.73 -9.83
N ILE A 488 5.72 5.26 -8.64
CA ILE A 488 4.97 6.51 -8.50
C ILE A 488 5.61 7.68 -9.27
N SER A 489 6.95 7.73 -9.36
CA SER A 489 7.64 8.80 -10.11
C SER A 489 7.25 8.77 -11.60
N LYS A 490 7.28 7.57 -12.21
CA LYS A 490 6.88 7.36 -13.61
C LYS A 490 5.43 7.80 -13.82
N ILE A 491 4.50 7.37 -12.97
CA ILE A 491 3.07 7.62 -13.17
C ILE A 491 2.68 9.10 -12.94
N LEU A 492 3.37 9.81 -12.03
CA LEU A 492 3.20 11.26 -11.87
C LEU A 492 3.73 12.01 -13.10
N ARG A 493 4.94 11.67 -13.57
CA ARG A 493 5.56 12.26 -14.75
C ARG A 493 4.73 12.02 -16.02
N ASP A 494 4.25 10.80 -16.24
CA ASP A 494 3.40 10.43 -17.37
C ASP A 494 2.06 11.20 -17.36
N LYS A 495 1.66 11.78 -16.21
CA LYS A 495 0.48 12.65 -16.05
C LYS A 495 0.83 14.15 -15.99
N GLY A 496 2.03 14.54 -16.40
CA GLY A 496 2.44 15.95 -16.50
C GLY A 496 2.84 16.59 -15.18
N ILE A 497 3.24 15.80 -14.18
CA ILE A 497 3.56 16.28 -12.82
C ILE A 497 4.97 15.90 -12.44
N MET A 498 5.74 16.85 -11.91
CA MET A 498 7.12 16.61 -11.50
C MET A 498 7.14 15.91 -10.11
N PRO A 499 7.68 14.69 -10.02
CA PRO A 499 7.81 13.99 -8.75
C PRO A 499 9.12 14.40 -8.06
N ILE A 500 9.05 14.81 -6.78
CA ILE A 500 10.23 15.17 -5.98
C ILE A 500 10.27 14.29 -4.72
N PRO A 501 11.33 13.51 -4.48
CA PRO A 501 11.41 12.64 -3.31
C PRO A 501 11.64 13.45 -2.05
N SER A 502 10.93 13.15 -0.96
CA SER A 502 11.00 13.99 0.24
C SER A 502 12.38 14.07 0.87
N TYR A 503 13.23 13.04 0.74
CA TYR A 503 14.60 13.06 1.29
C TYR A 503 15.50 14.13 0.65
N ALA A 504 15.17 14.62 -0.56
CA ALA A 504 15.92 15.67 -1.24
C ALA A 504 15.61 17.09 -0.74
N LEU A 505 14.68 17.21 0.23
CA LEU A 505 14.29 18.45 0.89
C LEU A 505 14.90 18.50 2.29
N ASP A 506 15.84 19.42 2.52
CA ASP A 506 16.63 19.56 3.75
C ASP A 506 15.88 20.30 4.88
N THR A 507 14.67 19.84 5.19
CA THR A 507 13.79 20.53 6.16
C THR A 507 14.21 20.34 7.61
N ALA A 508 14.09 21.39 8.41
CA ALA A 508 14.04 21.29 9.86
C ALA A 508 12.78 20.52 10.35
N LEU A 509 12.97 19.71 11.39
CA LEU A 509 11.91 19.00 12.09
C LEU A 509 10.95 19.97 12.81
N ASP A 510 9.74 19.51 13.13
CA ASP A 510 8.70 20.33 13.77
C ASP A 510 8.59 20.02 15.26
N PRO A 511 8.94 20.94 16.18
CA PRO A 511 8.92 20.68 17.62
C PRO A 511 7.58 20.18 18.17
N GLU A 512 6.45 20.47 17.51
CA GLU A 512 5.15 19.91 17.85
C GLU A 512 5.13 18.36 17.82
N PHE A 513 5.92 17.77 16.93
CA PHE A 513 6.10 16.32 16.79
C PHE A 513 7.33 15.79 17.57
N ALA A 514 7.87 16.54 18.54
CA ALA A 514 8.98 16.08 19.40
C ALA A 514 8.70 14.73 20.10
N HIS A 515 7.43 14.48 20.43
CA HIS A 515 6.94 13.22 21.00
C HIS A 515 7.02 12.03 20.02
N VAL A 516 7.19 12.28 18.71
CA VAL A 516 7.30 11.24 17.69
C VAL A 516 8.68 10.60 17.76
N TYR A 517 8.68 9.44 18.39
CA TYR A 517 9.84 8.62 18.71
C TYR A 517 10.78 8.29 17.54
N TRP A 518 10.25 8.13 16.31
CA TRP A 518 11.01 7.73 15.13
C TRP A 518 11.36 8.91 14.21
N LYS A 519 12.66 9.13 13.92
CA LYS A 519 13.16 10.27 13.09
C LYS A 519 12.41 10.41 11.77
N ASN A 520 12.30 9.32 11.01
CA ASN A 520 11.72 9.39 9.67
C ASN A 520 10.20 9.64 9.68
N ALA A 521 9.49 9.19 10.73
CA ALA A 521 8.05 9.43 10.86
C ALA A 521 7.79 10.90 11.25
N HIS A 522 8.60 11.43 12.17
CA HIS A 522 8.63 12.85 12.52
C HIS A 522 8.91 13.70 11.27
N GLU A 523 9.95 13.39 10.50
CA GLU A 523 10.29 14.14 9.28
C GLU A 523 9.15 14.16 8.24
N VAL A 524 8.49 13.01 8.01
CA VAL A 524 7.33 12.92 7.11
C VAL A 524 6.17 13.78 7.62
N LEU A 525 5.88 13.76 8.93
CA LEU A 525 4.86 14.62 9.55
C LEU A 525 5.19 16.10 9.38
N SER A 526 6.43 16.52 9.66
CA SER A 526 6.90 17.91 9.48
C SER A 526 6.72 18.39 8.04
N LYS A 527 7.09 17.56 7.06
CA LYS A 527 6.95 17.86 5.62
C LYS A 527 5.50 17.94 5.19
N VAL A 528 4.68 16.95 5.54
CA VAL A 528 3.25 16.92 5.17
C VAL A 528 2.49 18.10 5.77
N LYS A 529 2.71 18.43 7.05
CA LYS A 529 2.09 19.60 7.69
C LYS A 529 2.50 20.90 7.00
N ALA A 530 3.80 21.09 6.73
CA ALA A 530 4.29 22.32 6.11
C ALA A 530 3.78 22.51 4.67
N ILE A 531 3.80 21.45 3.84
CA ILE A 531 3.21 21.47 2.49
C ILE A 531 1.70 21.73 2.54
N THR A 532 1.00 21.14 3.53
CA THR A 532 -0.44 21.31 3.71
C THR A 532 -0.79 22.74 4.12
N ALA A 533 0.06 23.39 4.91
CA ALA A 533 -0.08 24.79 5.32
C ALA A 533 0.41 25.83 4.29
N GLY A 534 1.10 25.42 3.21
CA GLY A 534 1.75 26.36 2.27
C GLY A 534 2.95 27.09 2.89
N LYS A 535 3.66 26.39 3.78
CA LYS A 535 4.77 26.91 4.61
C LYS A 535 5.99 25.98 4.59
N LEU A 536 6.18 25.19 3.53
CA LEU A 536 7.37 24.35 3.40
C LEU A 536 8.64 25.21 3.35
N TYR A 537 8.59 26.38 2.70
CA TYR A 537 9.74 27.29 2.61
C TYR A 537 10.28 27.72 4.00
N GLU A 538 9.41 27.84 5.02
CA GLU A 538 9.78 28.22 6.39
C GLU A 538 10.66 27.15 7.07
N ARG A 539 10.68 25.91 6.56
CA ARG A 539 11.43 24.79 7.14
C ARG A 539 12.67 24.38 6.33
N ILE A 540 12.77 24.76 5.06
CA ILE A 540 13.92 24.45 4.19
C ILE A 540 15.16 25.24 4.67
N ARG A 541 16.32 24.57 4.81
CA ARG A 541 17.55 25.22 5.28
C ARG A 541 18.39 25.77 4.13
N HIS A 542 18.45 25.07 2.99
CA HIS A 542 19.23 25.50 1.84
C HIS A 542 18.60 26.72 1.14
N VAL A 543 19.32 27.84 1.11
CA VAL A 543 18.81 29.15 0.67
C VAL A 543 18.18 29.12 -0.72
N ARG A 544 18.84 28.48 -1.70
CA ARG A 544 18.32 28.38 -3.07
C ARG A 544 17.07 27.52 -3.15
N LEU A 545 17.06 26.40 -2.42
CA LEU A 545 15.91 25.49 -2.38
C LEU A 545 14.71 26.15 -1.69
N GLN A 546 14.96 26.92 -0.63
CA GLN A 546 13.94 27.73 0.06
C GLN A 546 13.32 28.75 -0.89
N ALA A 547 14.14 29.45 -1.70
CA ALA A 547 13.64 30.40 -2.69
C ALA A 547 12.79 29.73 -3.78
N ALA A 548 13.18 28.54 -4.25
CA ALA A 548 12.43 27.77 -5.24
C ALA A 548 11.08 27.28 -4.68
N VAL A 549 11.07 26.71 -3.47
CA VAL A 549 9.83 26.29 -2.78
C VAL A 549 8.92 27.50 -2.52
N ARG A 550 9.46 28.63 -2.06
CA ARG A 550 8.68 29.86 -1.81
C ARG A 550 7.99 30.38 -3.07
N ARG A 551 8.60 30.24 -4.25
CA ARG A 551 7.96 30.59 -5.54
C ARG A 551 6.76 29.69 -5.84
N LEU A 552 6.89 28.38 -5.64
CA LEU A 552 5.81 27.41 -5.83
C LEU A 552 4.66 27.56 -4.82
N GLU A 553 4.93 28.06 -3.61
CA GLU A 553 3.92 28.31 -2.58
C GLU A 553 3.29 29.72 -2.66
N ALA A 554 3.89 30.67 -3.38
CA ALA A 554 3.39 32.04 -3.50
C ALA A 554 2.26 32.24 -4.53
N ASP A 555 2.11 31.33 -5.50
CA ASP A 555 1.08 31.43 -6.54
C ASP A 555 -0.29 30.97 -6.01
N SER A 556 -1.01 31.92 -5.43
CA SER A 556 -2.28 31.70 -4.71
C SER A 556 -3.46 31.30 -5.61
N GLY A 557 -3.33 31.34 -6.94
CA GLY A 557 -4.38 30.90 -7.87
C GLY A 557 -4.32 29.41 -8.24
N ARG A 558 -3.11 28.83 -8.25
CA ARG A 558 -2.88 27.42 -8.63
C ARG A 558 -1.92 26.79 -7.64
N ARG A 559 -2.42 25.84 -6.83
CA ARG A 559 -1.59 25.14 -5.84
C ARG A 559 -0.63 24.17 -6.54
N LEU A 560 0.50 24.70 -7.01
CA LEU A 560 1.53 23.93 -7.73
C LEU A 560 2.21 22.89 -6.83
N LEU A 561 2.28 23.10 -5.51
CA LEU A 561 2.91 22.16 -4.58
C LEU A 561 1.88 21.28 -3.84
N SER A 562 2.01 19.96 -4.01
CA SER A 562 1.20 18.93 -3.34
C SER A 562 2.07 17.82 -2.74
N HIS A 563 1.46 16.83 -2.09
CA HIS A 563 2.18 15.69 -1.50
C HIS A 563 1.49 14.34 -1.77
N ALA A 564 2.30 13.29 -1.91
CA ALA A 564 1.88 11.90 -1.94
C ALA A 564 2.63 11.11 -0.86
N LEU A 565 1.92 10.37 -0.03
CA LEU A 565 2.47 9.49 0.99
C LEU A 565 2.73 8.10 0.41
N VAL A 566 3.95 7.59 0.58
CA VAL A 566 4.36 6.23 0.21
C VAL A 566 4.84 5.50 1.45
N THR A 567 4.17 4.40 1.76
CA THR A 567 4.55 3.47 2.82
C THR A 567 4.51 2.03 2.33
N THR A 568 4.90 1.10 3.20
CA THR A 568 4.91 -0.34 2.97
C THR A 568 3.94 -1.02 3.91
N PHE A 569 3.25 -2.06 3.46
CA PHE A 569 2.43 -2.88 4.36
C PHE A 569 3.24 -3.38 5.56
N ARG A 570 2.56 -3.53 6.71
CA ARG A 570 3.13 -4.00 7.97
C ARG A 570 4.29 -3.13 8.49
N CYS A 571 4.30 -1.85 8.13
CA CYS A 571 5.18 -0.88 8.76
C CYS A 571 4.69 -0.53 10.17
N GLY A 572 5.46 -0.89 11.20
CA GLY A 572 5.17 -0.52 12.60
C GLY A 572 5.01 0.99 12.81
N PRO A 573 6.06 1.81 12.58
CA PRO A 573 5.99 3.26 12.78
C PRO A 573 4.80 3.94 12.09
N ASP A 574 4.56 3.63 10.81
CA ASP A 574 3.47 4.28 10.08
C ASP A 574 2.10 3.77 10.50
N SER A 575 1.96 2.56 11.04
CA SER A 575 0.67 2.14 11.63
C SER A 575 0.30 3.01 12.83
N VAL A 576 1.31 3.54 13.55
CA VAL A 576 1.12 4.46 14.68
C VAL A 576 0.90 5.90 14.20
N THR A 577 1.65 6.39 13.21
CA THR A 577 1.57 7.80 12.75
C THR A 577 0.60 8.04 11.59
N ALA A 578 0.07 7.01 10.94
CA ALA A 578 -0.86 7.17 9.82
C ALA A 578 -2.16 7.92 10.15
N PRO A 579 -2.82 7.70 11.30
CA PRO A 579 -4.01 8.45 11.69
C PRO A 579 -3.72 9.96 11.80
N LEU A 580 -2.59 10.31 12.42
CA LEU A 580 -2.11 11.70 12.53
C LEU A 580 -1.80 12.30 11.16
N LEU A 581 -1.11 11.57 10.29
CA LEU A 581 -0.85 11.98 8.91
C LEU A 581 -2.15 12.18 8.11
N GLN A 582 -3.12 11.28 8.25
CA GLN A 582 -4.43 11.38 7.59
C GLN A 582 -5.20 12.61 8.08
N GLU A 583 -5.19 12.89 9.39
CA GLU A 583 -5.88 14.05 9.96
C GLU A 583 -5.32 15.37 9.42
N ILE A 584 -4.00 15.55 9.51
CA ILE A 584 -3.28 16.70 8.92
C ILE A 584 -3.63 16.82 7.43
N ALA A 585 -3.59 15.70 6.71
CA ALA A 585 -3.77 15.63 5.27
C ALA A 585 -5.24 15.63 4.79
N LYS A 586 -6.25 15.83 5.65
CA LYS A 586 -7.66 16.06 5.23
C LYS A 586 -7.84 17.41 4.52
N SER A 587 -7.10 18.42 4.95
CA SER A 587 -7.27 19.80 4.48
C SER A 587 -6.66 20.04 3.08
N ALA A 588 -5.62 19.31 2.72
CA ALA A 588 -5.11 19.25 1.33
C ALA A 588 -5.70 18.03 0.58
N PRO A 589 -5.70 18.02 -0.77
CA PRO A 589 -5.72 16.77 -1.52
C PRO A 589 -4.45 15.98 -1.18
N SER A 590 -4.61 14.75 -0.68
CA SER A 590 -3.52 13.84 -0.37
C SER A 590 -3.70 12.51 -1.11
N LEU A 591 -2.58 11.86 -1.42
CA LEU A 591 -2.54 10.53 -2.02
C LEU A 591 -1.81 9.61 -1.04
N TRP A 592 -2.37 8.42 -0.78
CA TRP A 592 -1.75 7.44 0.11
C TRP A 592 -1.50 6.12 -0.62
N ILE A 593 -0.24 5.73 -0.78
CA ILE A 593 0.19 4.49 -1.42
C ILE A 593 0.76 3.54 -0.37
N GLN A 594 0.30 2.29 -0.37
CA GLN A 594 0.84 1.20 0.43
C GLN A 594 1.39 0.14 -0.51
N SER A 595 2.70 -0.11 -0.40
CA SER A 595 3.44 -1.04 -1.23
C SER A 595 3.70 -2.35 -0.50
N ASP A 596 3.50 -3.48 -1.18
CA ASP A 596 3.94 -4.80 -0.71
C ASP A 596 5.35 -5.16 -1.22
N GLY A 597 5.89 -4.37 -2.16
CA GLY A 597 7.14 -4.62 -2.87
C GLY A 597 7.13 -5.85 -3.78
N THR A 598 6.00 -6.55 -3.96
CA THR A 598 5.94 -7.81 -4.71
C THR A 598 4.91 -7.82 -5.84
N ILE A 599 3.88 -6.97 -5.78
CA ILE A 599 2.89 -6.81 -6.84
C ILE A 599 2.87 -5.34 -7.29
N ALA A 600 3.19 -5.14 -8.58
CA ALA A 600 3.09 -3.83 -9.23
C ALA A 600 1.64 -3.58 -9.69
N GLU A 601 0.77 -3.19 -8.74
CA GLU A 601 -0.64 -2.82 -8.95
C GLU A 601 -0.81 -1.46 -9.69
N LEU A 602 -0.10 -1.30 -10.81
CA LEU A 602 0.05 -0.03 -11.54
C LEU A 602 -1.30 0.58 -11.96
N ALA A 603 -2.24 -0.23 -12.47
CA ALA A 603 -3.57 0.24 -12.87
C ALA A 603 -4.41 0.77 -11.69
N HIS A 604 -4.25 0.19 -10.49
CA HIS A 604 -4.90 0.69 -9.28
C HIS A 604 -4.23 1.95 -8.76
N LEU A 605 -2.89 2.02 -8.81
CA LEU A 605 -2.14 3.24 -8.50
C LEU A 605 -2.56 4.40 -9.41
N GLU A 606 -2.65 4.14 -10.71
CA GLU A 606 -2.95 5.12 -11.74
C GLU A 606 -4.37 5.71 -11.59
N ASN A 607 -5.38 4.88 -11.32
CA ASN A 607 -6.74 5.35 -11.05
C ASN A 607 -6.79 6.23 -9.79
N ARG A 608 -6.04 5.87 -8.74
CA ARG A 608 -5.96 6.65 -7.49
C ARG A 608 -5.22 7.97 -7.69
N ILE A 609 -4.12 7.98 -8.44
CA ILE A 609 -3.42 9.21 -8.85
C ILE A 609 -4.36 10.08 -9.68
N SER A 610 -4.98 9.56 -10.74
CA SER A 610 -5.89 10.32 -11.61
C SER A 610 -7.07 10.93 -10.85
N THR A 611 -7.60 10.22 -9.85
CA THR A 611 -8.64 10.74 -8.93
C THR A 611 -8.09 11.85 -8.03
N HIS A 612 -6.87 11.70 -7.51
CA HIS A 612 -6.18 12.71 -6.72
C HIS A 612 -5.86 13.97 -7.55
N LEU A 613 -5.49 13.85 -8.83
CA LEU A 613 -5.23 14.99 -9.72
C LEU A 613 -6.51 15.78 -10.00
N ARG A 614 -7.62 15.09 -10.30
CA ARG A 614 -8.94 15.73 -10.41
C ARG A 614 -9.32 16.46 -9.12
N ARG A 615 -8.98 15.90 -7.94
CA ARG A 615 -9.21 16.59 -6.64
C ARG A 615 -8.31 17.83 -6.44
N ILE A 616 -7.06 17.82 -6.88
CA ILE A 616 -6.20 19.01 -6.88
C ILE A 616 -6.84 20.11 -7.74
N GLN A 617 -7.18 19.78 -8.99
CA GLN A 617 -7.81 20.69 -9.94
C GLN A 617 -9.16 21.24 -9.42
N GLN A 618 -9.97 20.41 -8.76
CA GLN A 618 -11.26 20.81 -8.19
C GLN A 618 -11.13 21.65 -6.91
N LYS A 619 -10.20 21.34 -5.99
CA LYS A 619 -10.03 22.14 -4.75
C LYS A 619 -9.50 23.55 -5.03
N SER A 620 -8.80 23.79 -6.14
CA SER A 620 -8.47 25.14 -6.60
C SER A 620 -9.70 26.04 -6.85
N ALA A 621 -10.90 25.48 -7.02
CA ALA A 621 -12.14 26.24 -7.19
C ALA A 621 -12.98 26.37 -5.90
N ALA A 622 -12.59 25.70 -4.79
CA ALA A 622 -13.38 25.65 -3.57
C ALA A 622 -12.51 25.80 -2.31
N GLY A 623 -12.47 27.03 -1.76
CA GLY A 623 -11.74 27.38 -0.54
C GLY A 623 -12.29 26.70 0.72
N GLY A 624 -11.93 25.44 0.94
CA GLY A 624 -12.24 24.68 2.15
C GLY A 624 -11.14 24.83 3.21
N GLY A 625 -11.22 25.87 4.04
CA GLY A 625 -10.36 26.06 5.20
C GLY A 625 -10.62 25.04 6.33
N HIS A 626 -9.60 24.80 7.15
CA HIS A 626 -9.71 23.98 8.36
C HIS A 626 -10.63 24.65 9.41
N PRO A 627 -11.33 23.91 10.29
CA PRO A 627 -11.59 24.42 11.63
C PRO A 627 -10.24 24.78 12.28
N GLN A 628 -10.07 26.04 12.67
CA GLN A 628 -8.78 26.60 13.12
C GLN A 628 -8.25 26.03 14.45
N ASN A 629 -9.04 25.21 15.14
CA ASN A 629 -8.85 24.84 16.55
C ASN A 629 -8.66 23.32 16.78
N LEU A 630 -8.18 22.55 15.79
CA LEU A 630 -7.84 21.15 16.03
C LEU A 630 -6.48 21.05 16.75
N GLN A 631 -6.51 20.79 18.06
CA GLN A 631 -5.32 20.52 18.86
C GLN A 631 -5.11 19.01 18.98
N ILE A 632 -3.90 18.54 18.69
CA ILE A 632 -3.52 17.14 18.89
C ILE A 632 -2.46 17.10 19.99
N ALA A 633 -2.78 16.43 21.09
CA ALA A 633 -1.89 16.23 22.22
C ALA A 633 -1.69 14.73 22.45
N LEU A 634 -0.47 14.34 22.85
CA LEU A 634 -0.20 13.01 23.37
C LEU A 634 -0.51 13.02 24.88
N LEU A 635 -1.26 12.03 25.35
CA LEU A 635 -1.64 11.93 26.77
C LEU A 635 -0.59 11.11 27.51
N ASP A 636 0.25 11.77 28.31
CA ASP A 636 1.24 11.11 29.16
C ASP A 636 0.55 10.27 30.27
N GLU A 637 -0.59 10.75 30.77
CA GLU A 637 -1.47 10.01 31.68
C GLU A 637 -2.90 9.97 31.09
N PHE A 638 -3.51 8.78 31.07
CA PHE A 638 -4.87 8.60 30.56
C PHE A 638 -5.92 8.83 31.65
N ASN A 639 -6.28 10.11 31.88
CA ASN A 639 -7.35 10.50 32.79
C ASN A 639 -8.66 10.74 32.02
N LEU A 640 -9.68 9.91 32.26
CA LEU A 640 -11.01 10.05 31.65
C LEU A 640 -11.74 11.33 32.09
N ASP A 641 -11.51 11.81 33.31
CA ASP A 641 -12.18 13.01 33.85
C ASP A 641 -11.61 14.32 33.27
N ALA A 642 -10.44 14.26 32.61
CA ALA A 642 -9.82 15.39 31.93
C ALA A 642 -10.24 15.54 30.46
N LEU A 643 -11.03 14.58 29.93
CA LEU A 643 -11.46 14.56 28.54
C LEU A 643 -12.88 15.10 28.39
N ASN A 644 -13.08 16.08 27.52
CA ASN A 644 -14.39 16.59 27.18
C ASN A 644 -15.06 15.65 26.17
N SER A 645 -16.03 14.86 26.65
CA SER A 645 -16.77 13.87 25.84
C SER A 645 -17.56 14.46 24.64
N ALA A 646 -17.70 15.78 24.53
CA ALA A 646 -18.35 16.45 23.41
C ALA A 646 -17.38 16.95 22.33
N THR A 647 -16.08 17.08 22.62
CA THR A 647 -15.08 17.64 21.69
C THR A 647 -13.88 16.72 21.44
N ASP A 648 -13.54 15.86 22.38
CA ASP A 648 -12.25 15.19 22.42
C ASP A 648 -12.36 13.77 21.88
N VAL A 649 -11.46 13.41 20.95
CA VAL A 649 -11.42 12.08 20.33
C VAL A 649 -10.16 11.36 20.80
N VAL A 650 -10.33 10.39 21.70
CA VAL A 650 -9.25 9.48 22.08
C VAL A 650 -8.97 8.50 20.96
N TYR A 651 -7.74 8.52 20.44
CA TYR A 651 -7.27 7.53 19.48
C TYR A 651 -6.26 6.57 20.11
N PHE A 652 -6.52 5.27 20.00
CA PHE A 652 -5.58 4.21 20.38
C PHE A 652 -4.88 3.67 19.14
N PRO A 653 -3.53 3.64 19.08
CA PRO A 653 -2.82 3.09 17.94
C PRO A 653 -3.15 1.62 17.70
N THR A 654 -3.37 1.30 16.42
CA THR A 654 -3.67 -0.04 15.95
C THR A 654 -2.46 -0.64 15.24
N LEU A 655 -2.34 -1.96 15.27
CA LEU A 655 -1.46 -2.71 14.38
C LEU A 655 -1.97 -2.57 12.94
N SER A 656 -1.11 -2.87 11.95
CA SER A 656 -1.42 -2.74 10.51
C SER A 656 -2.60 -3.59 10.01
N ASP A 657 -3.18 -4.44 10.86
CA ASP A 657 -4.37 -5.27 10.62
C ASP A 657 -5.58 -4.82 11.45
N ASN A 658 -5.58 -3.55 11.90
CA ASN A 658 -6.60 -2.89 12.72
C ASN A 658 -6.82 -3.50 14.11
N ARG A 659 -5.96 -4.43 14.57
CA ARG A 659 -5.97 -4.87 15.98
C ARG A 659 -5.46 -3.75 16.88
N ILE A 660 -6.28 -3.30 17.82
CA ILE A 660 -5.89 -2.32 18.84
C ILE A 660 -4.70 -2.88 19.64
N MET A 661 -3.67 -2.07 19.89
CA MET A 661 -2.62 -2.43 20.84
C MET A 661 -3.20 -2.47 22.27
N THR A 662 -3.54 -3.66 22.75
CA THR A 662 -4.12 -3.87 24.09
C THR A 662 -3.09 -3.94 25.23
N ALA A 663 -1.84 -3.60 24.96
CA ALA A 663 -0.74 -3.66 25.93
C ALA A 663 -0.47 -2.28 26.54
N PHE A 664 -1.22 -1.93 27.59
CA PHE A 664 -0.87 -0.80 28.46
C PHE A 664 0.19 -1.25 29.48
N ALA A 665 1.36 -0.61 29.47
CA ALA A 665 2.39 -0.81 30.48
C ALA A 665 2.03 -0.06 31.77
N GLY A 666 1.06 -0.56 32.53
CA GLY A 666 0.78 -0.06 33.87
C GLY A 666 1.94 -0.37 34.82
N HIS A 667 2.50 0.66 35.47
CA HIS A 667 3.44 0.48 36.57
C HIS A 667 2.73 -0.17 37.77
N GLY A 668 2.71 -1.50 37.83
CA GLY A 668 2.17 -2.25 38.96
C GLY A 668 1.64 -3.64 38.60
N THR A 669 2.37 -4.67 39.02
CA THR A 669 1.94 -6.08 39.13
C THR A 669 1.41 -6.81 37.88
N TYR A 670 2.12 -7.85 37.48
CA TYR A 670 1.71 -8.83 36.46
C TYR A 670 0.29 -9.39 36.70
N GLY A 671 -0.57 -9.31 35.67
CA GLY A 671 -1.96 -9.80 35.73
C GLY A 671 -2.56 -10.10 34.36
N TYR A 672 -1.99 -11.05 33.61
CA TYR A 672 -2.45 -11.41 32.26
C TYR A 672 -3.84 -12.07 32.32
N ARG A 673 -4.91 -11.31 32.01
CA ARG A 673 -6.29 -11.84 31.91
C ARG A 673 -6.66 -12.10 30.44
N GLN A 674 -6.45 -13.33 29.98
CA GLN A 674 -6.99 -13.78 28.69
C GLN A 674 -8.52 -13.73 28.70
N LEU A 675 -9.10 -12.97 27.77
CA LEU A 675 -10.53 -13.02 27.44
C LEU A 675 -10.81 -14.13 26.42
N TYR A 676 -10.61 -15.39 26.84
CA TYR A 676 -11.24 -16.54 26.22
C TYR A 676 -11.94 -17.36 27.30
N GLY A 677 -13.24 -17.60 27.11
CA GLY A 677 -14.12 -18.04 28.19
C GLY A 677 -13.89 -19.48 28.64
N ARG A 678 -13.39 -19.66 29.87
CA ARG A 678 -13.67 -20.82 30.73
C ARG A 678 -13.64 -20.39 32.20
N LYS A 679 -14.70 -20.69 32.95
CA LYS A 679 -14.80 -20.37 34.39
C LYS A 679 -13.87 -21.30 35.19
N PHE A 680 -12.78 -20.76 35.74
CA PHE A 680 -12.10 -21.37 36.89
C PHE A 680 -12.45 -20.60 38.18
N ARG A 681 -12.99 -21.32 39.17
CA ARG A 681 -13.25 -20.79 40.52
C ARG A 681 -11.95 -20.82 41.32
N SER A 682 -11.33 -19.68 41.60
CA SER A 682 -10.40 -19.55 42.73
C SER A 682 -11.16 -19.06 43.97
N ARG A 683 -10.91 -19.72 45.12
CA ARG A 683 -11.57 -19.39 46.39
C ARG A 683 -11.10 -18.03 46.91
N ALA A 684 -12.03 -17.23 47.41
CA ALA A 684 -11.74 -15.95 48.03
C ALA A 684 -11.20 -16.11 49.47
N LYS A 685 -10.31 -15.21 49.89
CA LYS A 685 -10.26 -14.69 51.26
C LYS A 685 -10.54 -13.19 51.24
N ARG A 686 -11.67 -12.80 51.84
CA ARG A 686 -11.96 -11.45 52.40
C ARG A 686 -11.33 -11.38 53.81
N PRO A 687 -11.40 -10.25 54.58
CA PRO A 687 -12.06 -8.94 54.37
C PRO A 687 -11.03 -7.77 54.28
N PHE A 688 -11.35 -6.47 54.23
CA PHE A 688 -12.59 -5.65 54.29
C PHE A 688 -12.65 -4.73 53.01
N GLY A 689 -13.64 -3.84 52.77
CA GLY A 689 -14.95 -3.57 53.38
C GLY A 689 -15.63 -2.30 52.80
N THR A 690 -16.98 -2.31 52.77
CA THR A 690 -17.92 -1.17 52.52
C THR A 690 -17.93 -0.51 51.11
N PRO A 691 -19.09 -0.15 50.50
CA PRO A 691 -19.18 0.22 49.09
C PRO A 691 -19.58 1.69 48.82
N VAL A 692 -19.20 2.22 47.65
CA VAL A 692 -19.86 3.39 47.03
C VAL A 692 -20.26 3.05 45.59
N ARG A 693 -21.32 3.69 45.11
CA ARG A 693 -22.10 3.32 43.92
C ARG A 693 -21.36 3.59 42.60
N ARG A 694 -21.76 2.84 41.57
CA ARG A 694 -21.57 3.18 40.15
C ARG A 694 -22.18 4.55 39.82
N GLN A 695 -21.50 5.31 38.98
CA GLN A 695 -22.01 5.55 37.62
C GLN A 695 -21.10 4.79 36.65
#